data_AF-A0A6N7V103-F1
#
_entry.id   AF-A0A6N7V103-F1
#
_cell.length_a   1.000
_cell.length_b   1.000
_cell.length_c   1.000
_cell.angle_alpha   90.00
_cell.angle_beta   90.00
_cell.angle_gamma   90.00
#
_symmetry.space_group_name_H-M   'P 1'
#
loop_
_entity.id
_entity.type
_entity.pdbx_description
1 polymer ?
#
loop_
_entity_poly.entity_id
_entity_poly.type
_entity_poly.pdbx_seq_one_letter_code
_entity_poly.pdbx_strand_id
1 'polypeptide(L)'
;MYFNSLTLLPDGAIISPMNEIDKIFTEERGGNVIEFRDFCFTYEGEINPALKEINLQITTGECVVLTGLSGCGKTTLLRVINGLCPSVFQGVATGSFQTDFYDYKNSFAGLNSKYVGSILQNPKSGFLFSNADDECKYSSKCIGNRKEEIEDKFSCLKDQYQELLLHKNILNLSSGEAQTLSVLSSYMKTPKIVIMDEPTANLDMNEIEELKKHIYELKKRRVTIVIAEHRVGYLKDICDKVYVMQDGALIKGDGFEVRSENIFFSNNQEDFDRKSRRTLEILNLSYDIKDKTILNHISLSIKSNKVTAIIGRNGSGKSTLGKLIAGLLENRKAVFAFDNSILSKKERIDHSYFCMQDSYHQMVTASVKDEILLQNNKLSDLEIHNLLKMVDMDGLEDRHPSKLSGGQALRLAVLLAYTSNDKIVILDEPTSGLDFKRMNCICALIRKMREEGRFVLLISHDLELLSKVADEYILLEDGKATVHRKLSNQNDFSEMICKLQSVRKAKLKGSAENKKAGYSKVNPIVNLIVFFTAANAVFFYPSKQNSIYFMGIVATVCLFNKNYMLSIKMAVTYFVLSKLRMVCPLYYQAFIEIFIIRGMMCGYALKNVTGNTKLITIIEALEKANITDYILIPLISFIRLFPALRYDFSISYMSLKTRKLIKNKNPVVIWRFIIVPVVFSLIRSAENLSLGIETKGMVIGKKRTVLTEASFKITDYMLCVLYISVYTFLMTGGIKWITN
;
A
#
# COMPACT_ATOMS: atom_id res chain seq x y z
N MET A 1 -11.35 -63.60 3.50
CA MET A 1 -12.34 -63.95 4.55
C MET A 1 -11.67 -63.70 5.90
N TYR A 2 -12.37 -63.00 6.80
CA TYR A 2 -12.07 -62.73 8.22
C TYR A 2 -11.13 -61.57 8.62
N PHE A 3 -11.82 -60.51 9.05
CA PHE A 3 -11.61 -59.46 10.06
C PHE A 3 -10.48 -59.52 11.11
N ASN A 4 -10.14 -58.29 11.55
CA ASN A 4 -9.75 -57.81 12.89
C ASN A 4 -8.26 -57.68 13.29
N SER A 5 -7.78 -56.44 13.37
CA SER A 5 -7.56 -55.77 14.67
C SER A 5 -7.31 -54.27 14.51
N LEU A 6 -8.27 -53.47 15.01
CA LEU A 6 -8.10 -52.03 15.28
C LEU A 6 -7.20 -51.86 16.51
N THR A 7 -6.21 -50.97 16.41
CA THR A 7 -5.67 -50.25 17.56
C THR A 7 -6.02 -48.77 17.39
N LEU A 8 -6.87 -48.28 18.28
CA LEU A 8 -7.31 -46.89 18.38
C LEU A 8 -6.15 -46.02 18.89
N LEU A 9 -5.77 -45.00 18.12
CA LEU A 9 -5.09 -43.81 18.64
C LEU A 9 -6.13 -42.68 18.69
N PRO A 10 -6.22 -41.91 19.79
CA PRO A 10 -7.11 -40.76 19.87
C PRO A 10 -6.55 -39.59 19.05
N ASP A 11 -7.47 -38.76 18.54
CA ASP A 11 -7.26 -37.46 17.88
C ASP A 11 -6.95 -37.47 16.37
N GLY A 12 -7.93 -37.91 15.59
CA GLY A 12 -8.65 -37.03 14.65
C GLY A 12 -7.91 -36.28 13.52
N ALA A 13 -6.74 -36.71 13.06
CA ALA A 13 -6.12 -36.18 11.85
C ALA A 13 -6.49 -37.02 10.60
N ILE A 14 -7.34 -36.47 9.73
CA ILE A 14 -7.60 -37.04 8.40
C ILE A 14 -6.43 -36.64 7.50
N ILE A 15 -5.51 -37.58 7.25
CA ILE A 15 -4.51 -37.49 6.19
C ILE A 15 -5.20 -37.89 4.88
N SER A 16 -5.42 -36.92 4.00
CA SER A 16 -5.76 -37.16 2.59
C SER A 16 -4.50 -37.60 1.83
N PRO A 17 -4.56 -38.59 0.92
CA PRO A 17 -3.38 -39.12 0.27
C PRO A 17 -2.82 -38.14 -0.77
N MET A 18 -1.62 -37.65 -0.50
CA MET A 18 -0.69 -37.08 -1.47
C MET A 18 -0.36 -38.14 -2.54
N ASN A 19 -0.54 -37.82 -3.83
CA ASN A 19 0.15 -38.32 -5.04
C ASN A 19 -0.65 -37.77 -6.25
N GLU A 20 -0.13 -36.97 -7.19
CA GLU A 20 0.75 -37.38 -8.31
C GLU A 20 1.66 -36.23 -8.85
N ILE A 21 1.66 -35.05 -8.22
CA ILE A 21 2.39 -33.87 -8.73
C ILE A 21 3.92 -33.94 -8.46
N ASP A 22 4.37 -34.82 -7.56
CA ASP A 22 5.79 -34.95 -7.17
C ASP A 22 6.68 -35.62 -8.24
N LYS A 23 6.10 -36.18 -9.32
CA LYS A 23 6.86 -36.79 -10.42
C LYS A 23 7.48 -35.79 -11.42
N ILE A 24 7.19 -34.48 -11.30
CA ILE A 24 7.80 -33.45 -12.19
C ILE A 24 9.11 -32.87 -11.61
N PHE A 25 9.49 -33.18 -10.37
CA PHE A 25 10.64 -32.54 -9.70
C PHE A 25 11.68 -33.50 -9.12
N THR A 26 11.74 -34.73 -9.62
CA THR A 26 12.79 -35.69 -9.24
C THR A 26 13.78 -35.89 -10.38
N GLU A 27 14.75 -34.99 -10.48
CA GLU A 27 16.07 -35.29 -11.05
C GLU A 27 17.10 -34.29 -10.48
N GLU A 28 18.27 -34.84 -10.15
CA GLU A 28 19.30 -34.32 -9.25
C GLU A 28 19.91 -32.96 -9.62
N ARG A 29 20.26 -32.16 -8.59
CA ARG A 29 21.64 -31.69 -8.29
C ARG A 29 21.65 -30.73 -7.09
N GLY A 30 22.44 -31.04 -6.07
CA GLY A 30 22.86 -30.10 -5.04
C GLY A 30 23.89 -29.11 -5.60
N GLY A 31 23.44 -28.23 -6.49
CA GLY A 31 24.22 -27.14 -7.09
C GLY A 31 23.90 -25.78 -6.48
N ASN A 32 24.82 -24.83 -6.62
CA ASN A 32 24.59 -23.42 -6.29
C ASN A 32 23.58 -22.82 -7.29
N VAL A 33 22.38 -22.47 -6.83
CA VAL A 33 21.32 -21.90 -7.68
C VAL A 33 21.50 -20.40 -7.92
N ILE A 34 22.16 -19.70 -6.99
CA ILE A 34 22.51 -18.28 -7.10
C ILE A 34 23.97 -18.12 -6.71
N GLU A 35 24.74 -17.43 -7.56
CA GLU A 35 26.15 -17.15 -7.33
C GLU A 35 26.52 -15.71 -7.71
N PHE A 36 27.17 -15.02 -6.79
CA PHE A 36 27.83 -13.73 -6.99
C PHE A 36 29.33 -13.90 -6.75
N ARG A 37 30.16 -13.35 -7.64
CA ARG A 37 31.62 -13.25 -7.47
C ARG A 37 32.10 -11.84 -7.76
N ASP A 38 32.69 -11.21 -6.74
CA ASP A 38 33.21 -9.84 -6.76
C ASP A 38 32.26 -8.84 -7.43
N PHE A 39 30.95 -9.02 -7.20
CA PHE A 39 29.94 -8.26 -7.92
C PHE A 39 29.77 -6.89 -7.30
N CYS A 40 29.90 -5.84 -8.12
CA CYS A 40 29.62 -4.47 -7.75
C CYS A 40 28.51 -3.91 -8.63
N PHE A 41 27.71 -3.00 -8.07
CA PHE A 41 26.67 -2.30 -8.81
C PHE A 41 26.54 -0.86 -8.34
N THR A 42 26.53 0.06 -9.31
CA THR A 42 26.34 1.49 -9.09
C THR A 42 25.16 1.96 -9.91
N TYR A 43 24.17 2.60 -9.27
CA TYR A 43 23.03 3.17 -9.97
C TYR A 43 23.48 4.31 -10.90
N GLU A 44 22.78 4.48 -12.01
CA GLU A 44 23.03 5.59 -12.92
C GLU A 44 22.88 6.94 -12.21
N GLY A 45 23.88 7.81 -12.36
CA GLY A 45 23.92 9.14 -11.71
C GLY A 45 24.39 9.15 -10.26
N GLU A 46 24.65 7.99 -9.64
CA GLU A 46 25.25 7.90 -8.31
C GLU A 46 26.78 7.71 -8.42
N ILE A 47 27.52 8.33 -7.50
CA ILE A 47 28.99 8.22 -7.44
C ILE A 47 29.41 6.97 -6.66
N ASN A 48 28.65 6.64 -5.60
CA ASN A 48 28.99 5.57 -4.69
C ASN A 48 28.31 4.25 -5.10
N PRO A 49 29.04 3.13 -5.12
CA PRO A 49 28.46 1.83 -5.43
C PRO A 49 27.45 1.43 -4.35
N ALA A 50 26.28 0.98 -4.81
CA ALA A 50 25.22 0.43 -3.95
C ALA A 50 25.54 -0.99 -3.49
N LEU A 51 26.27 -1.75 -4.31
CA LEU A 51 26.83 -3.06 -3.98
C LEU A 51 28.34 -3.06 -4.25
N LYS A 52 29.11 -3.63 -3.33
CA LYS A 52 30.58 -3.66 -3.33
C LYS A 52 31.06 -5.09 -3.05
N GLU A 53 31.80 -5.65 -4.01
CA GLU A 53 32.51 -6.93 -3.87
C GLU A 53 31.65 -8.06 -3.27
N ILE A 54 30.41 -8.16 -3.75
CA ILE A 54 29.46 -9.16 -3.27
C ILE A 54 29.93 -10.54 -3.69
N ASN A 55 30.21 -11.37 -2.69
CA ASN A 55 30.58 -12.78 -2.83
C ASN A 55 29.57 -13.62 -2.04
N LEU A 56 28.69 -14.33 -2.76
CA LEU A 56 27.54 -15.01 -2.18
C LEU A 56 27.21 -16.27 -2.98
N GLN A 57 26.96 -17.37 -2.29
CA GLN A 57 26.48 -18.61 -2.88
C GLN A 57 25.26 -19.12 -2.10
N ILE A 58 24.19 -19.44 -2.83
CA ILE A 58 22.95 -19.99 -2.29
C ILE A 58 22.64 -21.28 -3.04
N THR A 59 22.29 -22.32 -2.29
CA THR A 59 21.98 -23.65 -2.81
C THR A 59 20.47 -23.85 -3.01
N THR A 60 20.09 -24.82 -3.83
CA THR A 60 18.67 -25.12 -4.09
C THR A 60 17.91 -25.52 -2.81
N GLY A 61 16.77 -24.87 -2.56
CA GLY A 61 15.91 -25.12 -1.39
C GLY A 61 16.36 -24.42 -0.10
N GLU A 62 17.47 -23.68 -0.13
CA GLU A 62 17.99 -22.93 1.00
C GLU A 62 17.16 -21.67 1.28
N CYS A 63 16.92 -21.38 2.55
CA CYS A 63 16.30 -20.15 3.04
C CYS A 63 17.37 -19.21 3.61
N VAL A 64 17.66 -18.13 2.89
CA VAL A 64 18.70 -17.15 3.22
C VAL A 64 18.07 -15.83 3.63
N VAL A 65 18.56 -15.26 4.73
CA VAL A 65 18.14 -13.94 5.22
C VAL A 65 19.26 -12.93 5.05
N LEU A 66 18.95 -11.80 4.42
CA LEU A 66 19.79 -10.61 4.31
C LEU A 66 19.33 -9.59 5.36
N THR A 67 20.18 -9.28 6.32
CA THR A 67 19.91 -8.27 7.35
C THR A 67 20.98 -7.18 7.34
N GLY A 68 20.77 -6.08 8.07
CA GLY A 68 21.67 -4.92 8.08
C GLY A 68 20.91 -3.60 8.14
N LEU A 69 21.62 -2.47 8.23
CA LEU A 69 21.01 -1.13 8.33
C LEU A 69 20.20 -0.75 7.08
N SER A 70 19.25 0.17 7.20
CA SER A 70 18.49 0.67 6.05
C SER A 70 19.44 1.39 5.09
N GLY A 71 19.32 1.11 3.78
CA GLY A 71 20.19 1.69 2.75
C GLY A 71 21.52 0.97 2.52
N CYS A 72 21.79 -0.16 3.18
CA CYS A 72 23.05 -0.91 3.01
C CYS A 72 23.14 -1.77 1.72
N GLY A 73 22.12 -1.76 0.85
CA GLY A 73 22.11 -2.50 -0.42
C GLY A 73 21.23 -3.77 -0.48
N LYS A 74 20.50 -4.14 0.58
CA LYS A 74 19.64 -5.36 0.60
C LYS A 74 18.67 -5.44 -0.57
N THR A 75 17.82 -4.42 -0.73
CA THR A 75 16.85 -4.34 -1.82
C THR A 75 17.54 -4.30 -3.18
N THR A 76 18.71 -3.65 -3.30
CA THR A 76 19.51 -3.65 -4.53
C THR A 76 19.98 -5.06 -4.89
N LEU A 77 20.45 -5.85 -3.92
CA LEU A 77 20.84 -7.24 -4.14
C LEU A 77 19.65 -8.08 -4.61
N LEU A 78 18.47 -7.92 -3.99
CA LEU A 78 17.24 -8.58 -4.44
C LEU A 78 16.82 -8.16 -5.86
N ARG A 79 17.00 -6.88 -6.22
CA ARG A 79 16.73 -6.34 -7.56
C ARG A 79 17.67 -6.90 -8.64
N VAL A 80 18.90 -7.22 -8.29
CA VAL A 80 19.80 -7.94 -9.21
C VAL A 80 19.32 -9.38 -9.40
N ILE A 81 18.94 -10.06 -8.31
CA ILE A 81 18.43 -11.44 -8.38
C ILE A 81 17.20 -11.53 -9.26
N ASN A 82 16.16 -10.71 -9.06
CA ASN A 82 14.96 -10.79 -9.91
C ASN A 82 15.09 -10.13 -11.29
N GLY A 83 16.24 -9.53 -11.60
CA GLY A 83 16.53 -8.92 -12.89
C GLY A 83 15.96 -7.52 -13.11
N LEU A 84 15.48 -6.84 -12.07
CA LEU A 84 15.11 -5.41 -12.13
C LEU A 84 16.32 -4.49 -12.34
N CYS A 85 17.50 -4.92 -11.89
CA CYS A 85 18.79 -4.31 -12.27
C CYS A 85 19.47 -5.28 -13.27
N PRO A 86 19.63 -4.92 -14.56
CA PRO A 86 19.55 -3.56 -15.11
C PRO A 86 18.22 -3.18 -15.79
N SER A 87 17.22 -4.08 -15.90
CA SER A 87 16.08 -3.87 -16.81
C SER A 87 15.24 -2.62 -16.54
N VAL A 88 14.97 -2.33 -15.26
CA VAL A 88 14.20 -1.16 -14.81
C VAL A 88 15.11 -0.08 -14.27
N PHE A 89 16.08 -0.49 -13.45
CA PHE A 89 17.03 0.42 -12.84
C PHE A 89 18.37 0.29 -13.54
N GLN A 90 18.71 1.32 -14.31
CA GLN A 90 19.99 1.38 -15.01
C GLN A 90 21.15 1.66 -14.05
N GLY A 91 22.32 1.18 -14.43
CA GLY A 91 23.53 1.29 -13.64
C GLY A 91 24.68 0.52 -14.27
N VAL A 92 25.87 0.68 -13.68
CA VAL A 92 27.09 -0.01 -14.09
C VAL A 92 27.32 -1.17 -13.13
N ALA A 93 27.48 -2.37 -13.69
CA ALA A 93 27.84 -3.57 -12.97
C ALA A 93 29.25 -4.05 -13.35
N THR A 94 30.00 -4.53 -12.35
CA THR A 94 31.29 -5.22 -12.54
C THR A 94 31.28 -6.54 -11.75
N GLY A 95 32.21 -7.45 -12.06
CA GLY A 95 32.21 -8.80 -11.49
C GLY A 95 31.23 -9.73 -12.21
N SER A 96 30.79 -10.80 -11.54
CA SER A 96 29.88 -11.80 -12.14
C SER A 96 28.71 -12.14 -11.23
N PHE A 97 27.53 -12.28 -11.85
CA PHE A 97 26.32 -12.79 -11.24
C PHE A 97 25.67 -13.81 -12.18
N GLN A 98 25.33 -14.97 -11.64
CA GLN A 98 24.67 -16.04 -12.36
C GLN A 98 23.70 -16.82 -11.47
N THR A 99 22.69 -17.40 -12.11
CA THR A 99 21.80 -18.41 -11.54
C THR A 99 21.78 -19.64 -12.44
N ASP A 100 21.19 -20.73 -11.98
CA ASP A 100 20.97 -21.93 -12.82
C ASP A 100 20.11 -21.64 -14.08
N PHE A 101 19.41 -20.51 -14.12
CA PHE A 101 18.39 -20.21 -15.15
C PHE A 101 18.76 -19.05 -16.08
N TYR A 102 19.57 -18.10 -15.60
CA TYR A 102 19.99 -16.89 -16.33
C TYR A 102 21.24 -16.26 -15.69
N ASP A 103 21.97 -15.48 -16.49
CA ASP A 103 23.10 -14.65 -16.05
C ASP A 103 22.72 -13.16 -16.01
N TYR A 104 23.64 -12.30 -15.53
CA TYR A 104 23.40 -10.86 -15.49
C TYR A 104 23.11 -10.23 -16.86
N LYS A 105 23.81 -10.67 -17.93
CA LYS A 105 23.68 -10.08 -19.27
C LYS A 105 22.33 -10.36 -19.91
N ASN A 106 21.75 -11.52 -19.63
CA ASN A 106 20.43 -11.92 -20.11
C ASN A 106 19.34 -11.70 -19.04
N SER A 107 19.64 -10.97 -17.98
CA SER A 107 18.72 -10.73 -16.87
C SER A 107 17.67 -9.70 -17.24
N PHE A 108 16.42 -10.14 -17.35
CA PHE A 108 15.27 -9.26 -17.59
C PHE A 108 14.12 -9.67 -16.68
N ALA A 109 13.63 -8.76 -15.84
CA ALA A 109 12.65 -9.08 -14.80
C ALA A 109 11.41 -9.84 -15.30
N GLY A 110 10.87 -9.43 -16.46
CA GLY A 110 9.73 -10.11 -17.06
C GLY A 110 10.01 -11.57 -17.51
N LEU A 111 11.24 -11.89 -17.91
CA LEU A 111 11.64 -13.25 -18.29
C LEU A 111 12.00 -14.08 -17.06
N ASN A 112 12.78 -13.50 -16.16
CA ASN A 112 13.21 -14.13 -14.91
C ASN A 112 12.02 -14.50 -14.02
N SER A 113 10.90 -13.78 -14.13
CA SER A 113 9.65 -14.06 -13.41
C SER A 113 9.10 -15.48 -13.60
N LYS A 114 9.51 -16.21 -14.64
CA LYS A 114 9.22 -17.65 -14.80
C LYS A 114 9.86 -18.50 -13.69
N TYR A 115 11.05 -18.10 -13.24
CA TYR A 115 11.83 -18.80 -12.23
C TYR A 115 11.79 -18.10 -10.87
N VAL A 116 11.60 -16.77 -10.87
CA VAL A 116 11.63 -15.93 -9.67
C VAL A 116 10.24 -15.42 -9.30
N GLY A 117 9.80 -15.78 -8.10
CA GLY A 117 8.70 -15.15 -7.41
C GLY A 117 9.18 -13.91 -6.65
N SER A 118 8.57 -12.74 -6.85
CA SER A 118 8.92 -11.53 -6.09
C SER A 118 7.76 -11.11 -5.21
N ILE A 119 8.07 -10.85 -3.94
CA ILE A 119 7.13 -10.28 -2.97
C ILE A 119 7.70 -8.93 -2.54
N LEU A 120 6.96 -7.87 -2.87
CA LEU A 120 7.35 -6.49 -2.61
C LEU A 120 7.04 -6.09 -1.15
N GLN A 121 7.77 -5.10 -0.63
CA GLN A 121 7.54 -4.51 0.70
C GLN A 121 6.10 -4.02 0.91
N ASN A 122 5.50 -3.44 -0.12
CA ASN A 122 4.07 -3.12 -0.13
C ASN A 122 3.38 -3.87 -1.29
N PRO A 123 2.80 -5.05 -1.03
CA PRO A 123 2.16 -5.84 -2.08
C PRO A 123 1.03 -5.09 -2.78
N LYS A 124 0.26 -4.31 -2.01
CA LYS A 124 -0.89 -3.57 -2.53
C LYS A 124 -0.49 -2.60 -3.63
N SER A 125 0.70 -2.01 -3.58
CA SER A 125 1.16 -1.11 -4.63
C SER A 125 1.52 -1.83 -5.93
N GLY A 126 1.82 -3.14 -5.89
CA GLY A 126 2.09 -3.96 -7.09
C GLY A 126 0.86 -4.66 -7.69
N PHE A 127 -0.27 -4.71 -7.00
CA PHE A 127 -1.47 -5.42 -7.47
C PHE A 127 -2.12 -4.76 -8.68
N LEU A 128 -2.57 -5.52 -9.66
CA LEU A 128 -3.15 -4.97 -10.88
C LEU A 128 -4.68 -4.92 -10.79
N PHE A 129 -5.28 -5.94 -10.18
CA PHE A 129 -6.72 -6.14 -10.16
C PHE A 129 -7.37 -5.68 -8.86
N SER A 130 -8.67 -5.47 -8.91
CA SER A 130 -9.49 -5.23 -7.72
C SER A 130 -9.91 -6.52 -7.02
N ASN A 131 -9.96 -7.66 -7.72
CA ASN A 131 -10.41 -8.94 -7.15
C ASN A 131 -9.23 -9.85 -6.85
N ALA A 132 -9.28 -10.54 -5.70
CA ALA A 132 -8.21 -11.42 -5.25
C ALA A 132 -8.01 -12.64 -6.16
N ASP A 133 -9.08 -13.19 -6.76
CA ASP A 133 -9.02 -14.31 -7.69
C ASP A 133 -8.21 -13.98 -8.95
N ASP A 134 -8.55 -12.88 -9.61
CA ASP A 134 -7.92 -12.40 -10.83
C ASP A 134 -6.43 -12.07 -10.56
N GLU A 135 -6.15 -11.41 -9.43
CA GLU A 135 -4.80 -11.07 -8.98
C GLU A 135 -3.92 -12.30 -8.72
N CYS A 136 -4.48 -13.33 -8.10
CA CYS A 136 -3.77 -14.58 -7.82
C CYS A 136 -3.40 -15.33 -9.12
N LYS A 137 -4.34 -15.43 -10.06
CA LYS A 137 -4.15 -16.18 -11.32
C LYS A 137 -3.25 -15.47 -12.33
N TYR A 138 -3.21 -14.14 -12.30
CA TYR A 138 -2.64 -13.35 -13.40
C TYR A 138 -1.15 -13.58 -13.63
N SER A 139 -0.37 -13.79 -12.57
CA SER A 139 1.06 -14.08 -12.66
C SER A 139 1.34 -15.35 -13.47
N SER A 140 0.58 -16.41 -13.22
CA SER A 140 0.67 -17.68 -13.96
C SER A 140 0.22 -17.55 -15.41
N LYS A 141 -0.77 -16.67 -15.68
CA LYS A 141 -1.17 -16.30 -17.03
C LYS A 141 -0.04 -15.59 -17.80
N CYS A 142 0.68 -14.68 -17.15
CA CYS A 142 1.74 -13.89 -17.81
C CYS A 142 2.91 -14.74 -18.26
N ILE A 143 3.25 -15.80 -17.51
CA ILE A 143 4.33 -16.72 -17.89
C ILE A 143 3.91 -17.77 -18.94
N GLY A 144 2.62 -17.85 -19.26
CA GLY A 144 2.08 -18.70 -20.33
C GLY A 144 1.68 -20.12 -19.91
N ASN A 145 1.38 -20.36 -18.63
CA ASN A 145 0.90 -21.66 -18.16
C ASN A 145 -0.47 -22.00 -18.76
N ARG A 146 -0.79 -23.28 -18.93
CA ARG A 146 -2.05 -23.68 -19.58
C ARG A 146 -3.27 -23.31 -18.72
N LYS A 147 -4.41 -23.05 -19.36
CA LYS A 147 -5.64 -22.67 -18.66
C LYS A 147 -6.07 -23.72 -17.63
N GLU A 148 -6.00 -25.00 -18.00
CA GLU A 148 -6.34 -26.14 -17.12
C GLU A 148 -5.42 -26.17 -15.88
N GLU A 149 -4.10 -26.11 -16.08
CA GLU A 149 -3.11 -26.04 -14.99
C GLU A 149 -3.35 -24.87 -14.03
N ILE A 150 -3.73 -23.70 -14.56
CA ILE A 150 -4.06 -22.52 -13.76
C ILE A 150 -5.30 -22.77 -12.92
N GLU A 151 -6.37 -23.31 -13.51
CA GLU A 151 -7.63 -23.57 -12.80
C GLU A 151 -7.50 -24.68 -11.76
N ASP A 152 -6.78 -25.77 -12.07
CA ASP A 152 -6.55 -26.89 -11.15
C ASP A 152 -5.72 -26.47 -9.94
N LYS A 153 -4.67 -25.68 -10.17
CA LYS A 153 -3.85 -25.16 -9.07
C LYS A 153 -4.61 -24.12 -8.24
N PHE A 154 -5.39 -23.28 -8.92
CA PHE A 154 -6.20 -22.28 -8.23
C PHE A 154 -7.31 -22.91 -7.40
N SER A 155 -7.95 -23.99 -7.86
CA SER A 155 -9.00 -24.68 -7.10
C SER A 155 -8.45 -25.23 -5.79
N CYS A 156 -7.28 -25.86 -5.82
CA CYS A 156 -6.58 -26.33 -4.61
C CYS A 156 -6.32 -25.20 -3.61
N LEU A 157 -5.85 -24.03 -4.08
CA LEU A 157 -5.62 -22.88 -3.21
C LEU A 157 -6.93 -22.26 -2.71
N LYS A 158 -7.99 -22.28 -3.53
CA LYS A 158 -9.28 -21.71 -3.18
C LYS A 158 -9.93 -22.45 -2.02
N ASP A 159 -9.75 -23.77 -1.93
CA ASP A 159 -10.28 -24.56 -0.81
C ASP A 159 -9.57 -24.21 0.50
N GLN A 160 -8.27 -23.93 0.45
CA GLN A 160 -7.47 -23.56 1.62
C GLN A 160 -7.62 -22.08 2.04
N TYR A 161 -7.83 -21.18 1.08
CA TYR A 161 -7.82 -19.72 1.27
C TYR A 161 -9.12 -19.05 0.81
N GLN A 162 -10.26 -19.73 0.97
CA GLN A 162 -11.54 -19.30 0.43
C GLN A 162 -11.93 -17.89 0.88
N GLU A 163 -11.74 -17.57 2.17
CA GLU A 163 -12.09 -16.26 2.72
C GLU A 163 -11.35 -15.13 2.01
N LEU A 164 -10.03 -15.27 1.86
CA LEU A 164 -9.17 -14.30 1.19
C LEU A 164 -9.50 -14.16 -0.31
N LEU A 165 -9.64 -15.29 -1.00
CA LEU A 165 -9.79 -15.30 -2.47
C LEU A 165 -11.21 -14.90 -2.93
N LEU A 166 -12.18 -14.78 -2.02
CA LEU A 166 -13.51 -14.23 -2.29
C LEU A 166 -13.57 -12.70 -2.23
N HIS A 167 -12.50 -12.01 -1.80
CA HIS A 167 -12.48 -10.55 -1.75
C HIS A 167 -12.60 -9.92 -3.14
N LYS A 168 -13.67 -9.13 -3.32
CA LYS A 168 -13.97 -8.36 -4.55
C LYS A 168 -13.29 -6.98 -4.61
N ASN A 169 -12.64 -6.57 -3.52
CA ASN A 169 -11.87 -5.33 -3.50
C ASN A 169 -10.61 -5.50 -2.64
N ILE A 170 -9.48 -5.68 -3.31
CA ILE A 170 -8.16 -5.88 -2.73
C ILE A 170 -7.70 -4.66 -1.92
N LEU A 171 -8.21 -3.46 -2.22
CA LEU A 171 -7.91 -2.25 -1.44
C LEU A 171 -8.37 -2.37 0.02
N ASN A 172 -9.37 -3.22 0.29
CA ASN A 172 -9.91 -3.45 1.63
C ASN A 172 -9.17 -4.56 2.40
N LEU A 173 -8.25 -5.29 1.77
CA LEU A 173 -7.49 -6.33 2.48
C LEU A 173 -6.71 -5.73 3.65
N SER A 174 -6.43 -6.50 4.69
CA SER A 174 -5.39 -6.14 5.64
C SER A 174 -4.00 -6.15 4.96
N SER A 175 -2.98 -5.66 5.65
CA SER A 175 -1.59 -5.79 5.20
C SER A 175 -1.19 -7.27 5.14
N GLY A 176 -1.53 -8.06 6.16
CA GLY A 176 -1.31 -9.52 6.17
C GLY A 176 -2.01 -10.25 5.05
N GLU A 177 -3.31 -10.00 4.84
CA GLU A 177 -4.08 -10.59 3.73
C GLU A 177 -3.48 -10.24 2.35
N ALA A 178 -3.00 -9.00 2.18
CA ALA A 178 -2.29 -8.60 0.96
C ALA A 178 -0.94 -9.32 0.82
N GLN A 179 -0.20 -9.51 1.90
CA GLN A 179 1.05 -10.27 1.90
C GLN A 179 0.79 -11.72 1.48
N THR A 180 -0.18 -12.37 2.10
CA THR A 180 -0.61 -13.74 1.78
C THR A 180 -1.03 -13.85 0.32
N LEU A 181 -1.87 -12.94 -0.18
CA LEU A 181 -2.28 -12.93 -1.60
C LEU A 181 -1.06 -12.82 -2.53
N SER A 182 -0.05 -12.02 -2.18
CA SER A 182 1.18 -11.90 -2.96
C SER A 182 2.01 -13.17 -2.95
N VAL A 183 2.09 -13.86 -1.81
CA VAL A 183 2.73 -15.18 -1.70
C VAL A 183 2.00 -16.21 -2.57
N LEU A 184 0.67 -16.24 -2.52
CA LEU A 184 -0.14 -17.15 -3.33
C LEU A 184 0.00 -16.87 -4.83
N SER A 185 -0.07 -15.60 -5.23
CA SER A 185 0.15 -15.18 -6.62
C SER A 185 1.56 -15.55 -7.10
N SER A 186 2.56 -15.43 -6.25
CA SER A 186 3.92 -15.89 -6.54
C SER A 186 3.97 -17.42 -6.71
N TYR A 187 3.35 -18.14 -5.77
CA TYR A 187 3.29 -19.60 -5.78
C TYR A 187 2.60 -20.14 -7.04
N MET A 188 1.56 -19.48 -7.55
CA MET A 188 0.87 -19.86 -8.80
C MET A 188 1.85 -20.07 -9.97
N LYS A 189 2.94 -19.29 -10.05
CA LYS A 189 3.97 -19.40 -11.08
C LYS A 189 4.84 -20.66 -11.03
N THR A 190 4.76 -21.47 -9.96
CA THR A 190 5.73 -22.56 -9.66
C THR A 190 7.19 -22.06 -9.67
N PRO A 191 7.53 -21.01 -8.90
CA PRO A 191 8.87 -20.44 -8.92
C PRO A 191 9.91 -21.40 -8.34
N LYS A 192 11.15 -21.27 -8.79
CA LYS A 192 12.33 -21.95 -8.26
C LYS A 192 13.00 -21.15 -7.15
N ILE A 193 12.94 -19.82 -7.27
CA ILE A 193 13.47 -18.86 -6.31
C ILE A 193 12.31 -17.94 -5.89
N VAL A 194 12.16 -17.68 -4.60
CA VAL A 194 11.26 -16.65 -4.08
C VAL A 194 12.07 -15.62 -3.32
N ILE A 195 11.95 -14.37 -3.74
CA ILE A 195 12.54 -13.23 -3.05
C ILE A 195 11.47 -12.44 -2.30
N MET A 196 11.82 -11.96 -1.11
CA MET A 196 10.94 -11.18 -0.26
C MET A 196 11.68 -9.95 0.24
N ASP A 197 11.17 -8.76 -0.07
CA ASP A 197 11.75 -7.48 0.36
C ASP A 197 10.93 -6.93 1.54
N GLU A 198 11.48 -7.01 2.75
CA GLU A 198 10.85 -6.61 4.02
C GLU A 198 9.39 -7.09 4.17
N PRO A 199 9.13 -8.42 4.06
CA PRO A 199 7.77 -8.93 4.01
C PRO A 199 6.98 -8.75 5.31
N THR A 200 7.62 -8.38 6.43
CA THR A 200 6.94 -8.07 7.68
C THR A 200 6.56 -6.60 7.86
N ALA A 201 6.87 -5.74 6.87
CA ALA A 201 6.52 -4.33 6.93
C ALA A 201 5.00 -4.14 7.11
N ASN A 202 4.61 -3.37 8.13
CA ASN A 202 3.20 -3.10 8.50
C ASN A 202 2.37 -4.34 8.92
N LEU A 203 2.99 -5.48 9.24
CA LEU A 203 2.31 -6.65 9.78
C LEU A 203 2.25 -6.61 11.31
N ASP A 204 1.11 -7.02 11.88
CA ASP A 204 1.02 -7.33 13.30
C ASP A 204 1.59 -8.73 13.61
N MET A 205 1.77 -9.06 14.90
CA MET A 205 2.39 -10.32 15.30
C MET A 205 1.66 -11.57 14.81
N ASN A 206 0.34 -11.51 14.67
CA ASN A 206 -0.43 -12.67 14.19
C ASN A 206 -0.23 -12.85 12.69
N GLU A 207 -0.19 -11.75 11.94
CA GLU A 207 0.10 -11.74 10.51
C GLU A 207 1.54 -12.22 10.22
N ILE A 208 2.51 -11.87 11.07
CA ILE A 208 3.89 -12.39 10.97
C ILE A 208 3.93 -13.91 11.18
N GLU A 209 3.21 -14.44 12.15
CA GLU A 209 3.12 -15.91 12.37
C GLU A 209 2.44 -16.64 11.21
N GLU A 210 1.47 -16.02 10.56
CA GLU A 210 0.86 -16.57 9.35
C GLU A 210 1.85 -16.58 8.17
N LEU A 211 2.56 -15.48 7.96
CA LEU A 211 3.64 -15.39 6.97
C LEU A 211 4.73 -16.43 7.23
N LYS A 212 5.14 -16.63 8.48
CA LYS A 212 6.11 -17.66 8.91
C LYS A 212 5.71 -19.04 8.38
N LYS A 213 4.43 -19.41 8.49
CA LYS A 213 3.92 -20.69 7.98
C LYS A 213 4.01 -20.80 6.46
N HIS A 214 3.70 -19.72 5.74
CA HIS A 214 3.80 -19.73 4.28
C HIS A 214 5.26 -19.89 3.80
N ILE A 215 6.20 -19.22 4.47
CA ILE A 215 7.64 -19.38 4.18
C ILE A 215 8.08 -20.82 4.46
N TYR A 216 7.62 -21.41 5.57
CA TYR A 216 7.90 -22.80 5.91
C TYR A 216 7.39 -23.78 4.84
N GLU A 217 6.16 -23.60 4.35
CA GLU A 217 5.58 -24.43 3.28
C GLU A 217 6.36 -24.32 1.96
N LEU A 218 6.82 -23.11 1.60
CA LEU A 218 7.69 -22.92 0.43
C LEU A 218 9.02 -23.67 0.60
N LYS A 219 9.64 -23.56 1.78
CA LYS A 219 10.90 -24.26 2.09
C LYS A 219 10.73 -25.78 2.03
N LYS A 220 9.64 -26.32 2.58
CA LYS A 220 9.31 -27.76 2.54
C LYS A 220 9.21 -28.29 1.10
N ARG A 221 8.77 -27.45 0.17
CA ARG A 221 8.69 -27.74 -1.28
C ARG A 221 10.02 -27.54 -2.01
N ARG A 222 11.14 -27.34 -1.29
CA ARG A 222 12.49 -27.08 -1.83
C ARG A 222 12.58 -25.87 -2.76
N VAL A 223 11.74 -24.86 -2.54
CA VAL A 223 11.90 -23.56 -3.18
C VAL A 223 13.03 -22.81 -2.48
N THR A 224 13.97 -22.24 -3.24
CA THR A 224 15.02 -21.37 -2.67
C THR A 224 14.42 -20.04 -2.27
N ILE A 225 14.70 -19.56 -1.06
CA ILE A 225 14.10 -18.34 -0.51
C ILE A 225 15.19 -17.35 -0.14
N VAL A 226 15.07 -16.09 -0.60
CA VAL A 226 15.97 -15.00 -0.20
C VAL A 226 15.13 -13.86 0.39
N ILE A 227 15.32 -13.56 1.67
CA ILE A 227 14.51 -12.58 2.41
C ILE A 227 15.40 -11.43 2.85
N ALA A 228 15.10 -10.21 2.41
CA ALA A 228 15.65 -9.01 3.05
C ALA A 228 14.78 -8.61 4.23
N GLU A 229 15.31 -8.57 5.45
CA GLU A 229 14.51 -8.28 6.63
C GLU A 229 15.35 -7.68 7.77
N HIS A 230 14.70 -6.83 8.55
CA HIS A 230 15.27 -6.21 9.75
C HIS A 230 14.83 -6.95 11.02
N ARG A 231 13.63 -7.55 11.01
CA ARG A 231 13.06 -8.33 12.12
C ARG A 231 13.36 -9.81 11.92
N VAL A 232 14.55 -10.25 12.32
CA VAL A 232 15.02 -11.63 12.02
C VAL A 232 14.43 -12.68 12.98
N GLY A 233 13.95 -12.29 14.16
CA GLY A 233 13.56 -13.23 15.23
C GLY A 233 12.56 -14.31 14.82
N TYR A 234 11.56 -14.00 13.98
CA TYR A 234 10.56 -14.99 13.56
C TYR A 234 11.09 -16.04 12.56
N LEU A 235 12.22 -15.76 11.90
CA LEU A 235 12.83 -16.61 10.88
C LEU A 235 13.85 -17.60 11.44
N LYS A 236 14.23 -17.49 12.71
CA LYS A 236 15.33 -18.27 13.31
C LYS A 236 15.19 -19.78 13.12
N ASP A 237 13.98 -20.31 13.22
CA ASP A 237 13.71 -21.74 13.07
C ASP A 237 13.59 -22.19 11.60
N ILE A 238 13.63 -21.25 10.65
CA ILE A 238 13.37 -21.49 9.22
C ILE A 238 14.59 -21.12 8.36
N CYS A 239 15.38 -20.13 8.73
CA CYS A 239 16.55 -19.72 7.96
C CYS A 239 17.68 -20.75 8.07
N ASP A 240 18.35 -21.02 6.96
CA ASP A 240 19.55 -21.85 6.90
C ASP A 240 20.82 -21.00 7.05
N LYS A 241 20.81 -19.78 6.49
CA LYS A 241 21.90 -18.81 6.61
C LYS A 241 21.38 -17.39 6.77
N VAL A 242 22.15 -16.59 7.52
CA VAL A 242 21.95 -15.15 7.66
C VAL A 242 23.21 -14.44 7.18
N TYR A 243 23.05 -13.47 6.29
CA TYR A 243 24.12 -12.57 5.87
C TYR A 243 23.82 -11.16 6.35
N VAL A 244 24.84 -10.50 6.89
CA VAL A 244 24.77 -9.10 7.31
C VAL A 244 25.37 -8.22 6.23
N MET A 245 24.61 -7.24 5.75
CA MET A 245 25.06 -6.24 4.79
C MET A 245 25.35 -4.91 5.48
N GLN A 246 26.46 -4.29 5.12
CA GLN A 246 26.85 -2.96 5.56
C GLN A 246 27.54 -2.21 4.42
N ASP A 247 27.11 -0.98 4.16
CA ASP A 247 27.72 -0.05 3.20
C ASP A 247 27.98 -0.65 1.80
N GLY A 248 27.09 -1.56 1.37
CA GLY A 248 27.13 -2.24 0.09
C GLY A 248 27.87 -3.57 0.07
N ALA A 249 28.52 -3.99 1.15
CA ALA A 249 29.29 -5.24 1.24
C ALA A 249 28.64 -6.27 2.19
N LEU A 250 28.99 -7.55 2.02
CA LEU A 250 28.63 -8.63 2.96
C LEU A 250 29.72 -8.78 4.03
N ILE A 251 29.34 -8.73 5.30
CA ILE A 251 30.25 -8.92 6.42
C ILE A 251 30.15 -10.37 6.93
N LYS A 252 31.31 -10.99 7.19
CA LYS A 252 31.40 -12.30 7.84
C LYS A 252 31.40 -12.15 9.37
N GLY A 253 30.30 -12.55 10.01
CA GLY A 253 30.25 -13.05 11.40
C GLY A 253 30.33 -12.05 12.56
N ASP A 254 29.48 -12.31 13.57
CA ASP A 254 29.49 -11.93 14.99
C ASP A 254 29.84 -10.49 15.39
N GLY A 255 28.80 -9.66 15.55
CA GLY A 255 28.95 -8.33 16.13
C GLY A 255 27.83 -7.34 15.84
N PHE A 256 26.80 -7.72 15.05
CA PHE A 256 25.69 -6.81 14.77
C PHE A 256 24.64 -6.86 15.88
N GLU A 257 24.26 -5.70 16.41
CA GLU A 257 23.00 -5.51 17.14
C GLU A 257 21.83 -5.70 16.17
N VAL A 258 21.55 -6.97 15.82
CA VAL A 258 20.28 -7.35 15.22
C VAL A 258 19.22 -7.13 16.28
N ARG A 259 18.04 -6.65 15.86
CA ARG A 259 16.82 -6.60 16.67
C ARG A 259 16.69 -7.87 17.52
N SER A 260 16.96 -7.74 18.82
CA SER A 260 17.24 -8.88 19.72
C SER A 260 15.97 -9.65 20.05
N GLU A 261 16.07 -10.98 20.13
CA GLU A 261 14.97 -11.90 20.52
C GLU A 261 14.31 -11.54 21.86
N ASN A 262 15.11 -11.04 22.80
CA ASN A 262 14.64 -10.65 24.12
C ASN A 262 14.36 -9.15 24.13
N ILE A 263 13.09 -8.79 23.93
CA ILE A 263 12.64 -7.42 24.14
C ILE A 263 12.63 -7.16 25.64
N PHE A 264 13.73 -6.61 26.13
CA PHE A 264 13.83 -6.12 27.50
C PHE A 264 13.13 -4.77 27.58
N PHE A 265 12.14 -4.70 28.46
CA PHE A 265 11.45 -3.47 28.81
C PHE A 265 12.44 -2.53 29.50
N SER A 266 12.94 -1.56 28.74
CA SER A 266 13.90 -0.57 29.20
C SER A 266 13.12 0.59 29.81
N ASN A 267 12.70 0.43 31.06
CA ASN A 267 12.11 1.56 31.79
C ASN A 267 13.25 2.43 32.32
N ASN A 268 13.65 3.46 31.56
CA ASN A 268 14.37 4.58 32.16
C ASN A 268 13.36 5.37 32.99
N GLN A 269 12.96 4.82 34.14
CA GLN A 269 12.22 5.55 35.16
C GLN A 269 13.16 6.55 35.82
N GLU A 270 13.46 7.64 35.12
CA GLU A 270 13.59 8.88 35.84
C GLU A 270 12.17 9.32 36.16
N ASP A 271 11.79 9.27 37.44
CA ASP A 271 10.57 9.89 37.96
C ASP A 271 10.67 11.40 37.68
N PHE A 272 10.26 11.82 36.49
CA PHE A 272 10.09 13.23 36.13
C PHE A 272 8.88 13.77 36.87
N ASP A 273 9.04 14.02 38.17
CA ASP A 273 7.94 14.35 39.07
C ASP A 273 7.70 15.86 39.25
N ARG A 274 8.11 16.73 38.31
CA ARG A 274 8.09 18.19 38.60
C ARG A 274 7.57 19.18 37.58
N LYS A 275 7.00 18.81 36.42
CA LYS A 275 6.34 19.82 35.56
C LYS A 275 5.00 19.35 34.98
N SER A 276 3.94 20.01 35.44
CA SER A 276 2.62 20.11 34.79
C SER A 276 1.94 18.76 34.46
N ARG A 277 1.26 18.15 35.46
CA ARG A 277 0.36 17.01 35.26
C ARG A 277 -0.95 17.48 34.60
N ARG A 278 -0.96 17.63 33.28
CA ARG A 278 -2.19 17.96 32.53
C ARG A 278 -2.95 16.70 32.18
N THR A 279 -4.27 16.84 32.05
CA THR A 279 -5.15 15.73 31.66
C THR A 279 -5.92 16.05 30.38
N LEU A 280 -5.99 15.05 29.49
CA LEU A 280 -6.85 15.05 28.31
C LEU A 280 -7.93 14.00 28.54
N GLU A 281 -9.16 14.45 28.71
CA GLU A 281 -10.33 13.62 28.94
C GLU A 281 -11.16 13.48 27.67
N ILE A 282 -11.60 12.26 27.41
CA ILE A 282 -12.46 11.89 26.30
C ILE A 282 -13.65 11.15 26.91
N LEU A 283 -14.87 11.62 26.63
CA LEU A 283 -16.08 11.02 27.19
C LEU A 283 -17.05 10.64 26.07
N ASN A 284 -17.60 9.42 26.15
CA ASN A 284 -18.67 8.91 25.29
C ASN A 284 -18.35 8.96 23.78
N LEU A 285 -17.13 8.61 23.42
CA LEU A 285 -16.72 8.56 22.01
C LEU A 285 -17.27 7.31 21.31
N SER A 286 -18.28 7.51 20.46
CA SER A 286 -18.80 6.49 19.53
C SER A 286 -18.74 6.99 18.10
N TYR A 287 -18.16 6.22 17.17
CA TYR A 287 -17.96 6.64 15.79
C TYR A 287 -18.32 5.52 14.81
N ASP A 288 -19.20 5.85 13.88
CA ASP A 288 -19.70 4.94 12.85
C ASP A 288 -19.26 5.43 11.47
N ILE A 289 -18.84 4.49 10.60
CA ILE A 289 -18.60 4.75 9.18
C ILE A 289 -19.67 4.01 8.39
N LYS A 290 -20.61 4.74 7.80
CA LYS A 290 -21.81 4.18 7.17
C LYS A 290 -22.55 3.30 8.18
N ASP A 291 -22.77 2.02 7.87
CA ASP A 291 -23.50 1.07 8.71
C ASP A 291 -22.57 0.24 9.64
N LYS A 292 -21.27 0.55 9.67
CA LYS A 292 -20.28 -0.16 10.50
C LYS A 292 -19.81 0.71 11.66
N THR A 293 -20.09 0.26 12.89
CA THR A 293 -19.53 0.86 14.10
C THR A 293 -18.04 0.57 14.19
N ILE A 294 -17.23 1.63 14.26
CA ILE A 294 -15.77 1.55 14.37
C ILE A 294 -15.33 1.72 15.82
N LEU A 295 -15.91 2.69 16.53
CA LEU A 295 -15.66 2.93 17.95
C LEU A 295 -16.98 3.02 18.71
N ASN A 296 -17.02 2.48 19.92
CA ASN A 296 -18.24 2.33 20.69
C ASN A 296 -18.01 2.70 22.17
N HIS A 297 -18.59 3.83 22.59
CA HIS A 297 -18.62 4.32 23.97
C HIS A 297 -17.26 4.32 24.68
N ILE A 298 -16.26 4.91 24.03
CA ILE A 298 -14.91 5.04 24.59
C ILE A 298 -14.85 6.26 25.50
N SER A 299 -14.41 6.04 26.74
CA SER A 299 -14.07 7.10 27.70
C SER A 299 -12.66 6.87 28.23
N LEU A 300 -11.80 7.88 28.15
CA LEU A 300 -10.36 7.79 28.41
C LEU A 300 -9.86 9.04 29.13
N SER A 301 -8.84 8.90 29.97
CA SER A 301 -8.10 10.00 30.58
C SER A 301 -6.61 9.80 30.34
N ILE A 302 -5.98 10.73 29.62
CA ILE A 302 -4.59 10.63 29.18
C ILE A 302 -3.78 11.71 29.91
N LYS A 303 -2.54 11.41 30.28
CA LYS A 303 -1.65 12.34 31.02
C LYS A 303 -0.52 12.85 30.14
N SER A 304 -0.15 14.13 30.31
CA SER A 304 0.88 14.79 29.48
C SER A 304 2.33 14.45 29.82
N ASN A 305 2.58 13.77 30.95
CA ASN A 305 3.92 13.37 31.38
C ASN A 305 4.26 11.91 31.06
N LYS A 306 3.41 11.27 30.24
CA LYS A 306 3.51 9.87 29.86
C LYS A 306 3.33 9.71 28.36
N VAL A 307 3.96 8.70 27.80
CA VAL A 307 3.68 8.19 26.47
C VAL A 307 2.61 7.11 26.59
N THR A 308 1.44 7.37 26.01
CA THR A 308 0.31 6.43 25.99
C THR A 308 0.31 5.68 24.67
N ALA A 309 0.63 4.39 24.71
CA ALA A 309 0.55 3.52 23.55
C ALA A 309 -0.91 3.13 23.26
N ILE A 310 -1.31 3.10 21.99
CA ILE A 310 -2.60 2.57 21.54
C ILE A 310 -2.31 1.31 20.73
N ILE A 311 -2.68 0.17 21.29
CA ILE A 311 -2.40 -1.15 20.72
C ILE A 311 -3.70 -1.90 20.42
N GLY A 312 -3.60 -2.95 19.62
CA GLY A 312 -4.73 -3.80 19.21
C GLY A 312 -4.66 -4.14 17.74
N ARG A 313 -5.47 -5.10 17.26
CA ARG A 313 -5.38 -5.65 15.90
C ARG A 313 -5.46 -4.61 14.79
N ASN A 314 -4.91 -4.93 13.62
CA ASN A 314 -5.14 -4.13 12.42
C ASN A 314 -6.65 -3.99 12.15
N GLY A 315 -7.10 -2.76 11.84
CA GLY A 315 -8.52 -2.44 11.65
C GLY A 315 -9.37 -2.25 12.92
N SER A 316 -8.81 -2.34 14.14
CA SER A 316 -9.57 -2.13 15.39
C SER A 316 -10.05 -0.70 15.64
N GLY A 317 -9.55 0.28 14.86
CA GLY A 317 -9.92 1.69 14.95
C GLY A 317 -8.86 2.60 15.58
N LYS A 318 -7.63 2.14 15.80
CA LYS A 318 -6.53 2.91 16.43
C LYS A 318 -6.28 4.27 15.77
N SER A 319 -6.02 4.26 14.46
CA SER A 319 -5.83 5.50 13.69
C SER A 319 -7.10 6.36 13.68
N THR A 320 -8.29 5.75 13.66
CA THR A 320 -9.57 6.49 13.76
C THR A 320 -9.69 7.22 15.09
N LEU A 321 -9.34 6.58 16.20
CA LEU A 321 -9.30 7.19 17.53
C LEU A 321 -8.32 8.37 17.56
N GLY A 322 -7.10 8.20 17.05
CA GLY A 322 -6.12 9.28 16.94
C GLY A 322 -6.63 10.48 16.12
N LYS A 323 -7.26 10.22 14.96
CA LYS A 323 -7.84 11.27 14.11
C LYS A 323 -9.01 11.99 14.76
N LEU A 324 -9.80 11.29 15.56
CA LEU A 324 -10.87 11.88 16.36
C LEU A 324 -10.26 12.77 17.46
N ILE A 325 -9.23 12.33 18.17
CA ILE A 325 -8.56 13.16 19.20
C ILE A 325 -8.00 14.45 18.58
N ALA A 326 -7.34 14.37 17.43
CA ALA A 326 -6.81 15.53 16.71
C ALA A 326 -7.88 16.47 16.10
N GLY A 327 -9.17 16.10 16.13
CA GLY A 327 -10.24 16.89 15.51
C GLY A 327 -10.29 16.82 13.97
N LEU A 328 -9.53 15.90 13.37
CA LEU A 328 -9.49 15.67 11.92
C LEU A 328 -10.74 14.95 11.41
N LEU A 329 -11.35 14.12 12.27
CA LEU A 329 -12.68 13.55 12.08
C LEU A 329 -13.70 14.24 13.00
N GLU A 330 -14.94 14.35 12.53
CA GLU A 330 -16.04 14.92 13.31
C GLU A 330 -16.78 13.87 14.11
N ASN A 331 -17.11 14.25 15.35
CA ASN A 331 -18.03 13.53 16.20
C ASN A 331 -18.77 14.54 17.07
N ARG A 332 -20.10 14.55 17.01
CA ARG A 332 -20.95 15.50 17.75
C ARG A 332 -21.35 15.02 19.13
N LYS A 333 -21.18 13.72 19.42
CA LYS A 333 -21.63 13.09 20.67
C LYS A 333 -20.53 13.04 21.74
N ALA A 334 -19.27 13.02 21.31
CA ALA A 334 -18.13 12.91 22.20
C ALA A 334 -17.74 14.28 22.80
N VAL A 335 -17.38 14.28 24.08
CA VAL A 335 -16.82 15.45 24.76
C VAL A 335 -15.32 15.24 24.89
N PHE A 336 -14.55 16.26 24.51
CA PHE A 336 -13.10 16.31 24.68
C PHE A 336 -12.80 17.46 25.63
N ALA A 337 -12.02 17.23 26.68
CA ALA A 337 -11.64 18.27 27.63
C ALA A 337 -10.13 18.23 27.92
N PHE A 338 -9.53 19.40 28.05
CA PHE A 338 -8.12 19.60 28.40
C PHE A 338 -8.09 20.39 29.70
N ASP A 339 -7.55 19.82 30.78
CA ASP A 339 -7.57 20.42 32.12
C ASP A 339 -8.97 20.96 32.49
N ASN A 340 -10.01 20.14 32.29
CA ASN A 340 -11.43 20.45 32.50
C ASN A 340 -12.05 21.51 31.56
N SER A 341 -11.32 22.02 30.58
CA SER A 341 -11.84 22.93 29.55
C SER A 341 -12.23 22.17 28.29
N ILE A 342 -13.50 22.24 27.90
CA ILE A 342 -14.01 21.56 26.71
C ILE A 342 -13.31 22.11 25.46
N LEU A 343 -12.74 21.21 24.66
CA LEU A 343 -12.09 21.54 23.40
C LEU A 343 -13.09 21.45 22.24
N SER A 344 -13.29 22.57 21.55
CA SER A 344 -13.95 22.58 20.25
C SER A 344 -13.13 21.83 19.21
N LYS A 345 -13.76 21.47 18.08
CA LYS A 345 -13.05 20.86 16.94
C LYS A 345 -11.86 21.72 16.47
N LYS A 346 -12.03 23.05 16.43
CA LYS A 346 -11.01 23.99 15.97
C LYS A 346 -9.83 24.00 16.92
N GLU A 347 -10.08 24.07 18.22
CA GLU A 347 -9.02 24.03 19.25
C GLU A 347 -8.27 22.70 19.25
N ARG A 348 -8.97 21.57 19.03
CA ARG A 348 -8.30 20.26 18.86
C ARG A 348 -7.31 20.27 17.70
N ILE A 349 -7.71 20.77 16.53
CA ILE A 349 -6.80 20.91 15.38
C ILE A 349 -5.63 21.87 15.71
N ASP A 350 -5.89 22.91 16.50
CA ASP A 350 -4.89 23.92 16.84
C ASP A 350 -3.88 23.49 17.89
N HIS A 351 -4.25 22.52 18.72
CA HIS A 351 -3.41 21.97 19.78
C HIS A 351 -2.83 20.60 19.47
N SER A 352 -3.21 19.99 18.34
CA SER A 352 -2.81 18.64 17.99
C SER A 352 -2.00 18.56 16.71
N TYR A 353 -0.97 17.73 16.73
CA TYR A 353 -0.28 17.24 15.54
C TYR A 353 -0.54 15.74 15.36
N PHE A 354 -0.91 15.33 14.14
CA PHE A 354 -1.14 13.94 13.78
C PHE A 354 -0.11 13.50 12.73
N CYS A 355 0.91 12.77 13.15
CA CYS A 355 1.86 12.16 12.21
C CYS A 355 1.15 11.03 11.45
N MET A 356 1.11 11.15 10.13
CA MET A 356 0.38 10.21 9.27
C MET A 356 1.27 9.01 8.96
N GLN A 357 0.65 7.83 8.84
CA GLN A 357 1.36 6.61 8.44
C GLN A 357 2.07 6.77 7.08
N ASP A 358 1.43 7.44 6.12
CA ASP A 358 2.09 7.83 4.87
C ASP A 358 2.72 9.23 5.00
N SER A 359 4.00 9.24 5.30
CA SER A 359 4.78 10.44 5.57
C SER A 359 4.94 11.35 4.36
N TYR A 360 4.86 10.82 3.13
CA TYR A 360 5.08 11.63 1.93
C TYR A 360 3.92 12.57 1.64
N HIS A 361 2.69 12.20 1.99
CA HIS A 361 1.54 13.10 1.88
C HIS A 361 1.59 14.27 2.86
N GLN A 362 2.50 14.25 3.84
CA GLN A 362 2.74 15.37 4.74
C GLN A 362 3.67 16.43 4.15
N MET A 363 4.49 16.06 3.16
CA MET A 363 5.54 16.88 2.59
C MET A 363 5.01 17.73 1.43
N VAL A 364 5.19 19.04 1.47
CA VAL A 364 4.58 19.98 0.50
C VAL A 364 5.56 20.98 -0.09
N THR A 365 6.78 21.03 0.42
CA THR A 365 7.82 21.98 0.00
C THR A 365 8.83 21.36 -0.95
N ALA A 366 9.76 22.18 -1.45
CA ALA A 366 10.76 21.78 -2.42
C ALA A 366 12.07 21.28 -1.79
N SER A 367 12.25 21.46 -0.48
CA SER A 367 13.45 21.06 0.28
C SER A 367 13.08 20.58 1.68
N VAL A 368 13.91 19.74 2.29
CA VAL A 368 13.73 19.30 3.69
C VAL A 368 13.77 20.49 4.65
N LYS A 369 14.67 21.44 4.40
CA LYS A 369 14.80 22.68 5.18
C LYS A 369 13.52 23.51 5.15
N ASP A 370 12.97 23.75 3.96
CA ASP A 370 11.72 24.51 3.82
C ASP A 370 10.56 23.81 4.53
N GLU A 371 10.56 22.48 4.56
CA GLU A 371 9.52 21.70 5.23
C GLU A 371 9.50 21.98 6.74
N ILE A 372 10.68 22.04 7.36
CA ILE A 372 10.88 22.36 8.78
C ILE A 372 10.54 23.83 9.05
N LEU A 373 11.02 24.76 8.22
CA LEU A 373 10.73 26.19 8.35
C LEU A 373 9.24 26.51 8.16
N LEU A 374 8.56 25.79 7.26
CA LEU A 374 7.12 25.92 7.07
C LEU A 374 6.35 25.50 8.32
N GLN A 375 6.90 24.55 9.10
CA GLN A 375 6.31 24.10 10.35
C GLN A 375 6.64 25.02 11.52
N ASN A 376 7.88 25.50 11.60
CA ASN A 376 8.35 26.44 12.61
C ASN A 376 9.35 27.42 11.99
N ASN A 377 8.88 28.61 11.64
CA ASN A 377 9.65 29.63 10.94
C ASN A 377 10.64 30.40 11.84
N LYS A 378 10.72 30.07 13.12
CA LYS A 378 11.63 30.72 14.09
C LYS A 378 12.97 30.02 14.22
N LEU A 379 13.11 28.84 13.62
CA LEU A 379 14.34 28.04 13.70
C LEU A 379 15.42 28.64 12.81
N SER A 380 16.63 28.76 13.35
CA SER A 380 17.84 29.11 12.62
C SER A 380 18.38 27.92 11.82
N ASP A 381 19.20 28.19 10.81
CA ASP A 381 19.84 27.14 10.00
C ASP A 381 20.69 26.17 10.82
N LEU A 382 21.36 26.67 11.86
CA LEU A 382 22.15 25.85 12.78
C LEU A 382 21.26 24.90 13.60
N GLU A 383 20.10 25.38 14.07
CA GLU A 383 19.12 24.54 14.78
C GLU A 383 18.54 23.47 13.85
N ILE A 384 18.22 23.82 12.60
CA ILE A 384 17.73 22.86 11.60
C ILE A 384 18.77 21.77 11.34
N HIS A 385 20.04 22.14 11.15
CA HIS A 385 21.12 21.19 10.96
C HIS A 385 21.27 20.25 12.18
N ASN A 386 21.20 20.77 13.40
CA ASN A 386 21.27 19.96 14.62
C ASN A 386 20.07 19.01 14.76
N LEU A 387 18.88 19.45 14.39
CA LEU A 387 17.67 18.62 14.38
C LEU A 387 17.77 17.48 13.34
N LEU A 388 18.27 17.79 12.14
CA LEU A 388 18.49 16.77 11.10
C LEU A 388 19.57 15.77 11.51
N LYS A 389 20.65 16.22 12.13
CA LYS A 389 21.68 15.36 12.69
C LYS A 389 21.14 14.43 13.78
N MET A 390 20.24 14.92 14.65
CA MET A 390 19.60 14.10 15.68
C MET A 390 18.79 12.93 15.10
N VAL A 391 18.20 13.13 13.92
CA VAL A 391 17.50 12.07 13.19
C VAL A 391 18.34 11.40 12.12
N ASP A 392 19.66 11.64 12.09
CA ASP A 392 20.63 11.05 11.14
C ASP A 392 20.22 11.34 9.67
N MET A 393 19.93 12.61 9.40
CA MET A 393 19.57 13.17 8.08
C MET A 393 20.44 14.40 7.74
N ASP A 394 21.66 14.46 8.27
CA ASP A 394 22.63 15.50 7.95
C ASP A 394 22.96 15.53 6.45
N GLY A 395 23.12 16.74 5.88
CA GLY A 395 23.42 16.93 4.47
C GLY A 395 22.22 16.77 3.52
N LEU A 396 21.00 16.57 4.05
CA LEU A 396 19.77 16.42 3.26
C LEU A 396 18.90 17.70 3.24
N GLU A 397 19.41 18.82 3.76
CA GLU A 397 18.70 20.10 3.92
C GLU A 397 18.01 20.55 2.62
N ASP A 398 18.76 20.57 1.52
CA ASP A 398 18.31 21.05 0.22
C ASP A 398 17.65 19.96 -0.63
N ARG A 399 17.59 18.72 -0.13
CA ARG A 399 17.01 17.60 -0.88
C ARG A 399 15.50 17.73 -0.96
N HIS A 400 14.93 17.48 -2.13
CA HIS A 400 13.48 17.45 -2.27
C HIS A 400 12.86 16.30 -1.45
N PRO A 401 11.81 16.51 -0.63
CA PRO A 401 11.24 15.47 0.23
C PRO A 401 10.76 14.21 -0.51
N SER A 402 10.32 14.34 -1.77
CA SER A 402 9.93 13.19 -2.59
C SER A 402 11.10 12.26 -2.97
N LYS A 403 12.34 12.74 -2.93
CA LYS A 403 13.56 11.95 -3.19
C LYS A 403 14.13 11.28 -1.95
N LEU A 404 13.50 11.46 -0.79
CA LEU A 404 13.86 10.76 0.43
C LEU A 404 13.43 9.29 0.35
N SER A 405 14.17 8.39 0.98
CA SER A 405 13.70 7.01 1.21
C SER A 405 12.51 6.99 2.18
N GLY A 406 11.74 5.90 2.19
CA GLY A 406 10.56 5.79 3.08
C GLY A 406 10.91 6.04 4.54
N GLY A 407 12.01 5.45 5.01
CA GLY A 407 12.50 5.67 6.37
C GLY A 407 13.07 7.08 6.64
N GLN A 408 13.59 7.77 5.63
CA GLN A 408 13.97 9.19 5.75
C GLN A 408 12.73 10.09 5.84
N ALA A 409 11.72 9.86 4.99
CA ALA A 409 10.46 10.61 5.02
C ALA A 409 9.72 10.44 6.35
N LEU A 410 9.73 9.23 6.92
CA LEU A 410 9.14 8.94 8.23
C LEU A 410 9.84 9.70 9.36
N ARG A 411 11.18 9.70 9.38
CA ARG A 411 11.96 10.47 10.34
C ARG A 411 11.72 11.97 10.24
N LEU A 412 11.61 12.49 9.02
CA LEU A 412 11.23 13.88 8.79
C LEU A 412 9.81 14.15 9.33
N ALA A 413 8.84 13.28 9.09
CA ALA A 413 7.47 13.47 9.58
C ALA A 413 7.38 13.53 11.11
N VAL A 414 8.11 12.65 11.82
CA VAL A 414 8.19 12.71 13.30
C VAL A 414 8.94 13.98 13.76
N LEU A 415 9.97 14.40 13.03
CA LEU A 415 10.67 15.66 13.31
C LEU A 415 9.75 16.88 13.11
N LEU A 416 8.87 16.87 12.11
CA LEU A 416 7.85 17.90 11.93
C LEU A 416 6.84 17.92 13.09
N ALA A 417 6.46 16.75 13.60
CA ALA A 417 5.64 16.66 14.81
C ALA A 417 6.34 17.24 16.05
N TYR A 418 7.66 17.04 16.16
CA TYR A 418 8.45 17.63 17.23
C TYR A 418 8.49 19.16 17.11
N THR A 419 8.83 19.66 15.92
CA THR A 419 8.99 21.10 15.65
C THR A 419 7.68 21.90 15.65
N SER A 420 6.52 21.24 15.50
CA SER A 420 5.21 21.91 15.56
C SER A 420 4.89 22.51 16.93
N ASN A 421 5.56 22.03 17.98
CA ASN A 421 5.35 22.41 19.37
C ASN A 421 3.89 22.29 19.84
N ASP A 422 3.17 21.31 19.30
CA ASP A 422 1.79 21.02 19.66
C ASP A 422 1.66 20.35 21.03
N LYS A 423 0.59 20.68 21.75
CA LYS A 423 0.32 20.12 23.09
C LYS A 423 0.00 18.63 23.02
N ILE A 424 -0.70 18.20 21.96
CA ILE A 424 -1.10 16.83 21.72
C ILE A 424 -0.37 16.34 20.47
N VAL A 425 0.40 15.27 20.58
CA VAL A 425 1.10 14.67 19.46
C VAL A 425 0.65 13.22 19.33
N ILE A 426 0.10 12.88 18.17
CA ILE A 426 -0.32 11.51 17.85
C ILE A 426 0.60 10.98 16.76
N LEU A 427 1.29 9.87 17.03
CA LEU A 427 2.21 9.22 16.12
C LEU A 427 1.60 7.91 15.63
N ASP A 428 1.27 7.82 14.34
CA ASP A 428 0.66 6.63 13.71
C ASP A 428 1.72 5.81 12.96
N GLU A 429 2.15 4.70 13.56
CA GLU A 429 3.21 3.79 13.09
C GLU A 429 4.56 4.46 12.74
N PRO A 430 5.20 5.18 13.68
CA PRO A 430 6.37 6.02 13.40
C PRO A 430 7.69 5.26 13.14
N THR A 431 7.69 3.93 13.16
CA THR A 431 8.91 3.11 12.97
C THR A 431 8.77 2.01 11.92
N SER A 432 7.73 2.06 11.09
CA SER A 432 7.56 1.08 10.01
C SER A 432 8.72 1.15 9.01
N GLY A 433 9.35 0.00 8.74
CA GLY A 433 10.49 -0.10 7.81
C GLY A 433 11.77 0.61 8.25
N LEU A 434 11.93 0.91 9.55
CA LEU A 434 13.17 1.46 10.11
C LEU A 434 14.06 0.38 10.71
N ASP A 435 15.36 0.48 10.48
CA ASP A 435 16.36 -0.25 11.27
C ASP A 435 16.40 0.22 12.74
N PHE A 436 17.11 -0.55 13.57
CA PHE A 436 17.22 -0.30 15.00
C PHE A 436 17.87 1.05 15.36
N LYS A 437 18.93 1.47 14.65
CA LYS A 437 19.61 2.74 14.89
C LYS A 437 18.66 3.90 14.63
N ARG A 438 17.96 3.88 13.50
CA ARG A 438 17.01 4.93 13.12
C ARG A 438 15.78 4.94 14.01
N MET A 439 15.31 3.77 14.46
CA MET A 439 14.27 3.67 15.48
C MET A 439 14.69 4.37 16.79
N ASN A 440 15.94 4.23 17.22
CA ASN A 440 16.43 4.91 18.43
C ASN A 440 16.40 6.44 18.31
N CYS A 441 16.64 7.01 17.12
CA CYS A 441 16.45 8.44 16.88
C CYS A 441 14.99 8.87 17.13
N ILE A 442 14.01 8.07 16.69
CA ILE A 442 12.59 8.31 16.94
C ILE A 442 12.27 8.22 18.43
N CYS A 443 12.80 7.21 19.13
CA CYS A 443 12.67 7.08 20.58
C CYS A 443 13.15 8.34 21.31
N ALA A 444 14.28 8.92 20.89
CA ALA A 444 14.83 10.13 21.47
C ALA A 444 13.90 11.34 21.27
N LEU A 445 13.29 11.51 20.10
CA LEU A 445 12.30 12.57 19.86
C LEU A 445 11.05 12.41 20.71
N ILE A 446 10.53 11.18 20.84
CA ILE A 446 9.35 10.89 21.67
C ILE A 446 9.60 11.23 23.13
N ARG A 447 10.79 10.88 23.65
CA ARG A 447 11.19 11.22 25.03
C ARG A 447 11.27 12.72 25.24
N LYS A 448 11.88 13.48 24.30
CA LYS A 448 11.88 14.95 24.36
C LYS A 448 10.48 15.56 24.39
N MET A 449 9.56 15.08 23.54
CA MET A 449 8.17 15.55 23.55
C MET A 449 7.49 15.32 24.91
N ARG A 450 7.74 14.15 25.52
CA ARG A 450 7.25 13.82 26.87
C ARG A 450 7.86 14.74 27.93
N GLU A 451 9.18 14.97 27.90
CA GLU A 451 9.90 15.85 28.84
C GLU A 451 9.40 17.31 28.78
N GLU A 452 8.98 17.76 27.59
CA GLU A 452 8.35 19.06 27.38
C GLU A 452 6.88 19.13 27.86
N GLY A 453 6.34 18.02 28.40
CA GLY A 453 5.00 17.95 28.96
C GLY A 453 3.89 17.93 27.91
N ARG A 454 4.14 17.33 26.74
CA ARG A 454 3.16 17.12 25.67
C ARG A 454 2.44 15.79 25.86
N PHE A 455 1.15 15.73 25.51
CA PHE A 455 0.42 14.46 25.43
C PHE A 455 0.91 13.68 24.21
N VAL A 456 1.67 12.62 24.44
CA VAL A 456 2.19 11.78 23.35
C VAL A 456 1.39 10.49 23.27
N LEU A 457 0.61 10.35 22.19
CA LEU A 457 -0.12 9.13 21.87
C LEU A 457 0.61 8.38 20.77
N LEU A 458 1.02 7.14 21.05
CA LEU A 458 1.79 6.31 20.13
C LEU A 458 0.93 5.14 19.64
N ILE A 459 0.51 5.15 18.39
CA ILE A 459 -0.11 4.00 17.74
C ILE A 459 1.02 3.20 17.09
N SER A 460 1.35 2.04 17.65
CA SER A 460 2.31 1.14 17.01
C SER A 460 2.11 -0.30 17.45
N HIS A 461 2.54 -1.23 16.59
CA HIS A 461 2.73 -2.64 16.92
C HIS A 461 4.20 -3.04 17.06
N ASP A 462 5.13 -2.10 16.92
CA ASP A 462 6.55 -2.37 17.11
C ASP A 462 6.87 -2.50 18.59
N LEU A 463 6.97 -3.74 19.07
CA LEU A 463 7.22 -4.04 20.48
C LEU A 463 8.55 -3.44 20.97
N GLU A 464 9.58 -3.32 20.12
CA GLU A 464 10.84 -2.72 20.54
C GLU A 464 10.70 -1.23 20.81
N LEU A 465 9.98 -0.52 19.92
CA LEU A 465 9.65 0.87 20.16
C LEU A 465 8.84 1.01 21.45
N LEU A 466 7.76 0.25 21.59
CA LEU A 466 6.90 0.29 22.77
C LEU A 466 7.69 0.01 24.05
N SER A 467 8.59 -0.98 24.04
CA SER A 467 9.42 -1.35 25.19
C SER A 467 10.36 -0.25 25.66
N LYS A 468 10.69 0.71 24.79
CA LYS A 468 11.65 1.78 25.06
C LYS A 468 11.01 3.10 25.46
N VAL A 469 9.75 3.36 25.06
CA VAL A 469 9.13 4.66 25.27
C VAL A 469 7.74 4.62 25.91
N ALA A 470 7.00 3.52 25.87
CA ALA A 470 5.63 3.48 26.36
C ALA A 470 5.58 3.40 27.89
N ASP A 471 4.87 4.32 28.54
CA ASP A 471 4.64 4.33 29.99
C ASP A 471 3.33 3.65 30.38
N GLU A 472 2.38 3.59 29.44
CA GLU A 472 1.08 2.97 29.59
C GLU A 472 0.52 2.59 28.22
N TYR A 473 -0.46 1.69 28.20
CA TYR A 473 -1.12 1.27 26.96
C TYR A 473 -2.64 1.27 27.08
N ILE A 474 -3.28 1.51 25.95
CA ILE A 474 -4.71 1.36 25.71
C ILE A 474 -4.89 0.22 24.72
N LEU A 475 -5.58 -0.84 25.14
CA LEU A 475 -5.95 -1.95 24.26
C LEU A 475 -7.31 -1.64 23.61
N LEU A 476 -7.31 -1.55 22.28
CA LEU A 476 -8.51 -1.32 21.49
C LEU A 476 -8.95 -2.60 20.79
N GLU A 477 -10.12 -3.11 21.19
CA GLU A 477 -10.71 -4.36 20.69
C GLU A 477 -12.18 -4.13 20.32
N ASP A 478 -12.56 -4.53 19.11
CA ASP A 478 -13.94 -4.46 18.62
C ASP A 478 -14.61 -3.09 18.81
N GLY A 479 -13.81 -2.03 18.66
CA GLY A 479 -14.23 -0.64 18.81
C GLY A 479 -14.39 -0.18 20.25
N LYS A 480 -14.05 -0.99 21.25
CA LYS A 480 -14.04 -0.60 22.67
C LYS A 480 -12.62 -0.49 23.18
N ALA A 481 -12.38 0.51 24.04
CA ALA A 481 -11.15 0.58 24.82
C ALA A 481 -11.31 -0.34 26.04
N THR A 482 -10.67 -1.51 26.01
CA THR A 482 -10.90 -2.58 26.99
C THR A 482 -9.97 -2.50 28.20
N VAL A 483 -8.78 -1.91 28.03
CA VAL A 483 -7.77 -1.80 29.09
C VAL A 483 -7.03 -0.47 28.97
N HIS A 484 -6.84 0.24 30.09
CA HIS A 484 -5.86 1.32 30.24
C HIS A 484 -4.95 0.97 31.43
N ARG A 485 -3.70 0.56 31.17
CA ARG A 485 -2.78 0.07 32.22
C ARG A 485 -1.39 0.70 32.09
N LYS A 486 -0.76 0.93 33.24
CA LYS A 486 0.64 1.36 33.35
C LYS A 486 1.56 0.20 32.97
N LEU A 487 2.64 0.50 32.25
CA LEU A 487 3.75 -0.42 32.00
C LEU A 487 4.87 -0.08 32.98
N SER A 488 5.01 -0.89 34.03
CA SER A 488 5.97 -0.62 35.10
C SER A 488 7.19 -1.55 35.01
N ASN A 489 6.98 -2.80 34.61
CA ASN A 489 7.99 -3.86 34.61
C ASN A 489 7.85 -4.80 33.40
N GLN A 490 8.80 -5.74 33.25
CA GLN A 490 8.80 -6.76 32.19
C GLN A 490 7.55 -7.66 32.21
N ASN A 491 6.97 -7.92 33.38
CA ASN A 491 5.78 -8.77 33.51
C ASN A 491 4.55 -8.07 32.92
N ASP A 492 4.36 -6.78 33.19
CA ASP A 492 3.29 -5.96 32.62
C ASP A 492 3.39 -5.94 31.08
N PHE A 493 4.62 -5.80 30.57
CA PHE A 493 4.91 -5.81 29.13
C PHE A 493 4.63 -7.19 28.51
N SER A 494 4.99 -8.27 29.21
CA SER A 494 4.70 -9.64 28.77
C SER A 494 3.20 -9.95 28.80
N GLU A 495 2.46 -9.45 29.80
CA GLU A 495 1.00 -9.55 29.85
C GLU A 495 0.34 -8.80 28.68
N MET A 496 0.85 -7.62 28.34
CA MET A 496 0.41 -6.85 27.17
C MET A 496 0.57 -7.66 25.87
N ILE A 497 1.74 -8.28 25.67
CA ILE A 497 2.01 -9.15 24.50
C ILE A 497 1.06 -10.35 24.48
N CYS A 498 0.89 -11.03 25.63
CA CYS A 498 -0.01 -12.18 25.74
C CYS A 498 -1.46 -11.79 25.39
N LYS A 499 -1.92 -10.62 25.84
CA LYS A 499 -3.27 -10.12 25.50
C LYS A 499 -3.42 -9.89 23.99
N LEU A 500 -2.44 -9.23 23.35
CA LEU A 500 -2.42 -9.02 21.90
C LEU A 500 -2.52 -10.32 21.09
N GLN A 501 -1.91 -11.41 21.58
CA GLN A 501 -1.98 -12.73 20.94
C GLN A 501 -3.31 -13.45 21.19
N SER A 502 -3.91 -13.29 22.38
CA SER A 502 -5.11 -14.02 22.80
C SER A 502 -6.41 -13.65 22.05
N VAL A 503 -6.45 -12.46 21.41
CA VAL A 503 -7.61 -11.90 20.65
C VAL A 503 -8.02 -12.77 19.43
N ARG A 504 -7.23 -13.79 19.09
CA ARG A 504 -7.43 -14.70 17.95
C ARG A 504 -8.77 -15.46 17.95
N LYS A 505 -9.36 -15.79 19.09
CA LYS A 505 -10.44 -16.80 19.15
C LYS A 505 -11.87 -16.29 18.91
N ALA A 506 -12.13 -14.97 18.92
CA ALA A 506 -13.50 -14.47 19.04
C ALA A 506 -14.18 -13.98 17.74
N LYS A 507 -13.50 -13.93 16.58
CA LYS A 507 -14.05 -13.21 15.41
C LYS A 507 -13.80 -13.82 14.03
N LEU A 508 -14.03 -15.13 13.89
CA LEU A 508 -14.15 -15.80 12.57
C LEU A 508 -15.58 -15.80 12.01
N LYS A 509 -16.47 -14.91 12.48
CA LYS A 509 -17.82 -14.75 11.91
C LYS A 509 -18.13 -13.27 11.75
N GLY A 510 -17.91 -12.75 10.54
CA GLY A 510 -18.07 -11.32 10.26
C GLY A 510 -18.30 -11.01 8.79
N SER A 511 -19.45 -11.48 8.27
CA SER A 511 -20.20 -10.97 7.12
C SER A 511 -19.43 -10.27 5.99
N ALA A 512 -19.09 -11.04 4.95
CA ALA A 512 -18.89 -10.48 3.62
C ALA A 512 -20.24 -9.94 3.11
N GLU A 513 -20.44 -8.62 3.16
CA GLU A 513 -21.58 -7.98 2.52
C GLU A 513 -21.54 -8.20 1.00
N ASN A 514 -22.37 -9.14 0.56
CA ASN A 514 -22.62 -9.42 -0.83
C ASN A 514 -23.50 -8.34 -1.45
N LYS A 515 -22.91 -7.22 -1.87
CA LYS A 515 -23.53 -6.43 -2.94
C LYS A 515 -23.24 -7.12 -4.28
N LYS A 516 -24.27 -7.76 -4.85
CA LYS A 516 -24.30 -8.22 -6.23
C LYS A 516 -24.21 -6.99 -7.15
N ALA A 517 -23.01 -6.64 -7.60
CA ALA A 517 -22.86 -5.81 -8.78
C ALA A 517 -23.21 -6.68 -10.00
N GLY A 518 -24.26 -6.31 -10.74
CA GLY A 518 -24.56 -6.96 -12.00
C GLY A 518 -23.41 -6.68 -12.98
N TYR A 519 -22.78 -7.74 -13.47
CA TYR A 519 -21.75 -7.65 -14.51
C TYR A 519 -22.30 -6.93 -15.74
N SER A 520 -21.49 -6.10 -16.40
CA SER A 520 -21.93 -5.49 -17.66
C SER A 520 -22.15 -6.60 -18.70
N LYS A 521 -23.23 -6.47 -19.49
CA LYS A 521 -23.49 -7.40 -20.60
C LYS A 521 -22.70 -7.06 -21.87
N VAL A 522 -22.22 -5.82 -21.98
CA VAL A 522 -21.50 -5.27 -23.15
C VAL A 522 -20.01 -5.57 -23.02
N ASN A 523 -19.37 -5.86 -24.15
CA ASN A 523 -17.92 -6.08 -24.24
C ASN A 523 -17.13 -4.86 -23.70
N PRO A 524 -16.11 -5.06 -22.86
CA PRO A 524 -15.36 -3.95 -22.26
C PRO A 524 -14.66 -3.02 -23.25
N ILE A 525 -14.32 -3.48 -24.46
CA ILE A 525 -13.76 -2.62 -25.52
C ILE A 525 -14.71 -1.50 -25.89
N VAL A 526 -16.01 -1.79 -25.93
CA VAL A 526 -17.04 -0.78 -26.24
C VAL A 526 -17.06 0.30 -25.16
N ASN A 527 -16.93 -0.09 -23.89
CA ASN A 527 -16.84 0.86 -22.77
C ASN A 527 -15.56 1.71 -22.83
N LEU A 528 -14.43 1.13 -23.26
CA LEU A 528 -13.17 1.85 -23.45
C LEU A 528 -13.23 2.83 -24.61
N ILE A 529 -13.82 2.44 -25.75
CA ILE A 529 -14.04 3.34 -26.89
C ILE A 529 -14.84 4.55 -26.41
N VAL A 530 -15.95 4.33 -25.71
CA VAL A 530 -16.81 5.38 -25.15
C VAL A 530 -16.05 6.28 -24.17
N PHE A 531 -15.15 5.71 -23.37
CA PHE A 531 -14.31 6.49 -22.44
C PHE A 531 -13.30 7.37 -23.20
N PHE A 532 -12.53 6.79 -24.12
CA PHE A 532 -11.50 7.52 -24.85
C PHE A 532 -12.07 8.61 -25.76
N THR A 533 -13.23 8.38 -26.35
CA THR A 533 -13.94 9.40 -27.13
C THR A 533 -14.52 10.49 -26.23
N ALA A 534 -15.06 10.15 -25.05
CA ALA A 534 -15.46 11.15 -24.06
C ALA A 534 -14.26 11.99 -23.62
N ALA A 535 -13.10 11.37 -23.38
CA ALA A 535 -11.85 12.05 -23.05
C ALA A 535 -11.35 12.91 -24.22
N ASN A 536 -11.37 12.41 -25.45
CA ASN A 536 -11.00 13.19 -26.65
C ASN A 536 -11.93 14.41 -26.82
N ALA A 537 -13.23 14.23 -26.64
CA ALA A 537 -14.20 15.31 -26.60
C ALA A 537 -13.92 16.34 -25.49
N VAL A 538 -13.31 15.92 -24.37
CA VAL A 538 -12.85 16.84 -23.33
C VAL A 538 -11.73 17.74 -23.81
N PHE A 539 -10.72 17.18 -24.48
CA PHE A 539 -9.46 17.87 -24.76
C PHE A 539 -9.43 18.62 -26.10
N PHE A 540 -10.03 18.08 -27.16
CA PHE A 540 -9.77 18.57 -28.52
C PHE A 540 -10.87 19.45 -29.12
N TYR A 541 -12.09 19.47 -28.55
CA TYR A 541 -13.22 20.15 -29.19
C TYR A 541 -13.64 21.43 -28.47
N PRO A 542 -13.54 22.62 -29.09
CA PRO A 542 -13.92 23.88 -28.47
C PRO A 542 -15.42 24.25 -28.61
N SER A 543 -16.24 23.46 -29.33
CA SER A 543 -17.64 23.85 -29.62
C SER A 543 -18.60 23.57 -28.45
N LYS A 544 -19.49 24.55 -28.18
CA LYS A 544 -20.46 24.57 -27.06
C LYS A 544 -21.61 23.54 -27.17
N GLN A 545 -21.83 22.97 -28.35
CA GLN A 545 -22.93 22.01 -28.59
C GLN A 545 -22.49 20.55 -28.40
N ASN A 546 -21.23 20.21 -28.70
CA ASN A 546 -20.78 18.83 -28.77
C ASN A 546 -20.75 18.13 -27.39
N SER A 547 -20.36 18.83 -26.32
CA SER A 547 -20.24 18.26 -24.96
C SER A 547 -21.56 17.70 -24.42
N ILE A 548 -22.68 18.35 -24.75
CA ILE A 548 -24.04 18.00 -24.35
C ILE A 548 -24.48 16.68 -25.02
N TYR A 549 -24.21 16.51 -26.32
CA TYR A 549 -24.52 15.28 -27.05
C TYR A 549 -23.62 14.10 -26.61
N PHE A 550 -22.33 14.35 -26.33
CA PHE A 550 -21.44 13.33 -25.76
C PHE A 550 -21.96 12.78 -24.43
N MET A 551 -22.56 13.63 -23.58
CA MET A 551 -23.14 13.20 -22.31
C MET A 551 -24.36 12.28 -22.51
N GLY A 552 -25.17 12.54 -23.53
CA GLY A 552 -26.30 11.68 -23.92
C GLY A 552 -25.84 10.30 -24.37
N ILE A 553 -24.78 10.22 -25.20
CA ILE A 553 -24.24 8.94 -25.69
C ILE A 553 -23.66 8.12 -24.53
N VAL A 554 -22.90 8.76 -23.61
CA VAL A 554 -22.38 8.07 -22.42
C VAL A 554 -23.53 7.59 -21.52
N ALA A 555 -24.61 8.34 -21.40
CA ALA A 555 -25.81 7.91 -20.67
C ALA A 555 -26.48 6.68 -21.32
N THR A 556 -26.59 6.63 -22.66
CA THR A 556 -27.09 5.46 -23.39
C THR A 556 -26.23 4.23 -23.14
N VAL A 557 -24.90 4.35 -23.20
CA VAL A 557 -23.98 3.24 -22.89
C VAL A 557 -24.14 2.78 -21.43
N CYS A 558 -24.33 3.70 -20.49
CA CYS A 558 -24.61 3.37 -19.09
C CYS A 558 -25.95 2.61 -18.93
N LEU A 559 -26.98 2.95 -19.71
CA LEU A 559 -28.26 2.23 -19.74
C LEU A 559 -28.10 0.79 -20.26
N PHE A 560 -27.34 0.59 -21.35
CA PHE A 560 -27.04 -0.74 -21.87
C PHE A 560 -26.25 -1.60 -20.88
N ASN A 561 -25.41 -0.96 -20.06
CA ASN A 561 -24.70 -1.60 -18.94
C ASN A 561 -25.55 -1.79 -17.67
N LYS A 562 -26.87 -1.52 -17.71
CA LYS A 562 -27.80 -1.56 -16.57
C LYS A 562 -27.40 -0.67 -15.39
N ASN A 563 -26.58 0.34 -15.62
CA ASN A 563 -26.18 1.30 -14.59
C ASN A 563 -27.18 2.47 -14.54
N TYR A 564 -28.44 2.15 -14.27
CA TYR A 564 -29.56 3.10 -14.33
C TYR A 564 -29.34 4.33 -13.46
N MET A 565 -28.78 4.16 -12.26
CA MET A 565 -28.52 5.28 -11.36
C MET A 565 -27.41 6.21 -11.88
N LEU A 566 -26.39 5.68 -12.55
CA LEU A 566 -25.39 6.52 -13.20
C LEU A 566 -25.99 7.27 -14.40
N SER A 567 -26.79 6.60 -15.21
CA SER A 567 -27.51 7.23 -16.33
C SER A 567 -28.45 8.34 -15.86
N ILE A 568 -29.22 8.11 -14.79
CA ILE A 568 -30.12 9.13 -14.21
C ILE A 568 -29.30 10.31 -13.69
N LYS A 569 -28.21 10.07 -12.96
CA LYS A 569 -27.31 11.15 -12.51
C LYS A 569 -26.77 11.95 -13.69
N MET A 570 -26.38 11.30 -14.78
CA MET A 570 -25.92 11.98 -15.99
C MET A 570 -27.04 12.80 -16.64
N ALA A 571 -28.25 12.27 -16.74
CA ALA A 571 -29.41 12.98 -17.29
C ALA A 571 -29.83 14.19 -16.43
N VAL A 572 -29.80 14.05 -15.10
CA VAL A 572 -30.05 15.16 -14.17
C VAL A 572 -28.95 16.22 -14.27
N THR A 573 -27.68 15.80 -14.30
CA THR A 573 -26.54 16.73 -14.45
C THR A 573 -26.67 17.48 -15.77
N TYR A 574 -26.97 16.78 -16.87
CA TYR A 574 -27.27 17.35 -18.19
C TYR A 574 -28.37 18.42 -18.12
N PHE A 575 -29.49 18.12 -17.46
CA PHE A 575 -30.63 19.03 -17.35
C PHE A 575 -30.28 20.28 -16.54
N VAL A 576 -29.64 20.12 -15.39
CA VAL A 576 -29.21 21.23 -14.51
C VAL A 576 -28.21 22.14 -15.23
N LEU A 577 -27.24 21.57 -15.93
CA LEU A 577 -26.24 22.34 -16.69
C LEU A 577 -26.85 23.07 -17.88
N SER A 578 -27.80 22.44 -18.58
CA SER A 578 -28.57 23.08 -19.66
C SER A 578 -29.37 24.28 -19.17
N LYS A 579 -29.92 24.22 -17.95
CA LYS A 579 -30.62 25.35 -17.31
C LYS A 579 -29.67 26.43 -16.79
N LEU A 580 -28.55 26.06 -16.16
CA LEU A 580 -27.51 27.01 -15.73
C LEU A 580 -26.94 27.84 -16.89
N ARG A 581 -26.83 27.23 -18.08
CA ARG A 581 -26.44 27.92 -19.32
C ARG A 581 -27.38 29.07 -19.69
N MET A 582 -28.67 29.00 -19.37
CA MET A 582 -29.61 30.08 -19.67
C MET A 582 -29.44 31.29 -18.73
N VAL A 583 -28.75 31.12 -17.60
CA VAL A 583 -28.69 32.10 -16.51
C VAL A 583 -27.28 32.71 -16.32
N CYS A 584 -26.21 31.98 -16.68
CA CYS A 584 -24.84 32.42 -16.42
C CYS A 584 -24.19 33.25 -17.56
N PRO A 585 -23.34 34.26 -17.25
CA PRO A 585 -22.55 35.00 -18.23
C PRO A 585 -21.57 34.11 -19.04
N LEU A 586 -21.29 34.50 -20.28
CA LEU A 586 -20.51 33.74 -21.27
C LEU A 586 -19.12 33.27 -20.79
N TYR A 587 -18.44 34.05 -19.95
CA TYR A 587 -17.10 33.73 -19.45
C TYR A 587 -17.12 32.57 -18.43
N TYR A 588 -18.06 32.61 -17.47
CA TYR A 588 -18.26 31.52 -16.52
C TYR A 588 -18.80 30.27 -17.19
N GLN A 589 -19.57 30.43 -18.27
CA GLN A 589 -20.09 29.33 -19.05
C GLN A 589 -18.96 28.48 -19.66
N ALA A 590 -17.91 29.11 -20.22
CA ALA A 590 -16.77 28.38 -20.78
C ALA A 590 -16.02 27.59 -19.69
N PHE A 591 -15.80 28.16 -18.51
CA PHE A 591 -15.15 27.47 -17.40
C PHE A 591 -15.97 26.26 -16.89
N ILE A 592 -17.28 26.45 -16.71
CA ILE A 592 -18.20 25.39 -16.27
C ILE A 592 -18.27 24.28 -17.33
N GLU A 593 -18.47 24.62 -18.60
CA GLU A 593 -18.58 23.64 -19.70
C GLU A 593 -17.26 22.91 -19.98
N ILE A 594 -16.11 23.59 -19.89
CA ILE A 594 -14.81 23.02 -20.24
C ILE A 594 -14.23 22.18 -19.10
N PHE A 595 -14.33 22.61 -17.85
CA PHE A 595 -13.68 21.90 -16.75
C PHE A 595 -14.65 21.02 -15.96
N ILE A 596 -15.84 21.53 -15.62
CA ILE A 596 -16.77 20.82 -14.74
C ILE A 596 -17.52 19.72 -15.51
N ILE A 597 -18.18 20.07 -16.62
CA ILE A 597 -18.99 19.10 -17.38
C ILE A 597 -18.11 17.99 -17.94
N ARG A 598 -17.04 18.37 -18.63
CA ARG A 598 -16.11 17.42 -19.27
C ARG A 598 -15.37 16.56 -18.25
N GLY A 599 -14.93 17.15 -17.13
CA GLY A 599 -14.35 16.39 -16.01
C GLY A 599 -15.34 15.39 -15.42
N MET A 600 -16.60 15.78 -15.23
CA MET A 600 -17.68 14.88 -14.78
C MET A 600 -17.99 13.79 -15.80
N MET A 601 -18.04 14.10 -17.10
CA MET A 601 -18.25 13.10 -18.16
C MET A 601 -17.15 12.06 -18.19
N CYS A 602 -15.89 12.50 -18.18
CA CYS A 602 -14.73 11.62 -18.11
C CYS A 602 -14.80 10.74 -16.85
N GLY A 603 -15.12 11.33 -15.69
CA GLY A 603 -15.30 10.61 -14.44
C GLY A 603 -16.45 9.58 -14.46
N TYR A 604 -17.58 9.90 -15.09
CA TYR A 604 -18.70 8.97 -15.23
C TYR A 604 -18.41 7.85 -16.23
N ALA A 605 -17.82 8.17 -17.38
CA ALA A 605 -17.38 7.16 -18.35
C ALA A 605 -16.35 6.21 -17.73
N LEU A 606 -15.39 6.75 -16.97
CA LEU A 606 -14.41 5.94 -16.24
C LEU A 606 -15.06 5.07 -15.16
N LYS A 607 -16.06 5.59 -14.44
CA LYS A 607 -16.83 4.80 -13.46
C LYS A 607 -17.60 3.66 -14.11
N ASN A 608 -18.06 3.83 -15.34
CA ASN A 608 -18.70 2.77 -16.11
C ASN A 608 -17.69 1.68 -16.53
N VAL A 609 -16.48 2.06 -16.95
CA VAL A 609 -15.37 1.12 -17.25
C VAL A 609 -14.92 0.35 -16.00
N THR A 610 -14.73 1.05 -14.87
CA THR A 610 -14.17 0.47 -13.63
C THR A 610 -15.21 -0.24 -12.76
N GLY A 611 -16.50 0.06 -12.91
CA GLY A 611 -17.55 -0.38 -11.97
C GLY A 611 -18.15 -1.76 -12.25
N ASN A 612 -18.23 -2.20 -13.50
CA ASN A 612 -19.04 -3.37 -13.89
C ASN A 612 -18.31 -4.46 -14.70
N THR A 613 -17.07 -4.20 -15.15
CA THR A 613 -16.23 -5.18 -15.87
C THR A 613 -14.99 -5.51 -15.06
N LYS A 614 -14.68 -6.80 -14.89
CA LYS A 614 -13.39 -7.20 -14.32
C LYS A 614 -12.27 -6.65 -15.21
N LEU A 615 -11.27 -6.02 -14.60
CA LEU A 615 -10.13 -5.47 -15.34
C LEU A 615 -9.40 -6.57 -16.14
N ILE A 616 -9.39 -7.82 -15.66
CA ILE A 616 -8.82 -8.94 -16.41
C ILE A 616 -9.54 -9.21 -17.73
N THR A 617 -10.86 -9.03 -17.76
CA THR A 617 -11.68 -9.16 -18.98
C THR A 617 -11.41 -8.01 -19.94
N ILE A 618 -11.16 -6.79 -19.43
CA ILE A 618 -10.72 -5.66 -20.26
C ILE A 618 -9.38 -6.00 -20.93
N ILE A 619 -8.41 -6.45 -20.15
CA ILE A 619 -7.08 -6.82 -20.65
C ILE A 619 -7.19 -7.89 -21.72
N GLU A 620 -7.95 -8.95 -21.48
CA GLU A 620 -8.13 -10.05 -22.43
C GLU A 620 -8.84 -9.65 -23.71
N ALA A 621 -9.82 -8.74 -23.61
CA ALA A 621 -10.47 -8.21 -24.80
C ALA A 621 -9.47 -7.42 -25.65
N LEU A 622 -8.66 -6.54 -25.05
CA LEU A 622 -7.64 -5.76 -25.75
C LEU A 622 -6.54 -6.66 -26.36
N GLU A 623 -6.15 -7.73 -25.66
CA GLU A 623 -5.25 -8.77 -26.18
C GLU A 623 -5.85 -9.46 -27.42
N LYS A 624 -7.13 -9.87 -27.38
CA LYS A 624 -7.82 -10.45 -28.55
C LYS A 624 -7.96 -9.47 -29.71
N ALA A 625 -8.01 -8.17 -29.44
CA ALA A 625 -8.02 -7.12 -30.44
C ALA A 625 -6.63 -6.80 -31.03
N ASN A 626 -5.59 -7.57 -30.66
CA ASN A 626 -4.20 -7.38 -31.10
C ASN A 626 -3.64 -5.97 -30.78
N ILE A 627 -4.11 -5.34 -29.70
CA ILE A 627 -3.52 -4.08 -29.24
C ILE A 627 -2.14 -4.38 -28.66
N THR A 628 -1.15 -3.58 -29.05
CA THR A 628 0.23 -3.77 -28.60
C THR A 628 0.35 -3.57 -27.09
N ASP A 629 1.24 -4.34 -26.45
CA ASP A 629 1.51 -4.23 -25.01
C ASP A 629 1.95 -2.82 -24.59
N TYR A 630 2.56 -2.07 -25.52
CA TYR A 630 2.94 -0.66 -25.38
C TYR A 630 1.77 0.28 -25.06
N ILE A 631 0.55 -0.05 -25.52
CA ILE A 631 -0.66 0.73 -25.23
C ILE A 631 -1.40 0.11 -24.03
N LEU A 632 -1.38 -1.21 -23.93
CA LEU A 632 -2.08 -1.96 -22.89
C LEU A 632 -1.56 -1.64 -21.48
N ILE A 633 -0.24 -1.67 -21.26
CA ILE A 633 0.37 -1.45 -19.93
C ILE A 633 0.06 -0.05 -19.37
N PRO A 634 0.27 1.05 -20.13
CA PRO A 634 -0.10 2.39 -19.65
C PRO A 634 -1.60 2.54 -19.39
N LEU A 635 -2.45 1.94 -20.23
CA LEU A 635 -3.90 2.00 -20.06
C LEU A 635 -4.36 1.32 -18.77
N ILE A 636 -3.86 0.11 -18.50
CA ILE A 636 -4.18 -0.61 -17.26
C ILE A 636 -3.71 0.20 -16.06
N SER A 637 -2.50 0.78 -16.15
CA SER A 637 -1.92 1.61 -15.11
C SER A 637 -2.79 2.83 -14.83
N PHE A 638 -3.25 3.51 -15.87
CA PHE A 638 -4.14 4.65 -15.76
C PHE A 638 -5.48 4.32 -15.10
N ILE A 639 -6.12 3.20 -15.50
CA ILE A 639 -7.40 2.76 -14.93
C ILE A 639 -7.28 2.49 -13.42
N ARG A 640 -6.13 1.98 -12.98
CA ARG A 640 -5.86 1.71 -11.56
C ARG A 640 -5.50 2.95 -10.74
N LEU A 641 -4.79 3.93 -11.33
CA LEU A 641 -4.33 5.13 -10.62
C LEU A 641 -5.49 6.03 -10.17
N PHE A 642 -6.60 6.05 -10.90
CA PHE A 642 -7.68 7.01 -10.65
C PHE A 642 -8.44 6.80 -9.33
N PRO A 643 -8.83 5.58 -8.91
CA PRO A 643 -9.36 5.34 -7.58
C PRO A 643 -8.41 5.78 -6.45
N ALA A 644 -7.10 5.57 -6.62
CA ALA A 644 -6.08 5.94 -5.63
C ALA A 644 -5.98 7.47 -5.48
N LEU A 645 -6.07 8.23 -6.58
CA LEU A 645 -6.07 9.70 -6.55
C LEU A 645 -7.07 10.31 -5.57
N ARG A 646 -8.30 9.79 -5.54
CA ARG A 646 -9.34 10.32 -4.64
C ARG A 646 -8.93 10.19 -3.17
N TYR A 647 -8.28 9.09 -2.83
CA TYR A 647 -7.74 8.84 -1.51
C TYR A 647 -6.58 9.80 -1.20
N ASP A 648 -5.64 9.95 -2.14
CA ASP A 648 -4.49 10.86 -2.02
C ASP A 648 -4.90 12.31 -1.80
N PHE A 649 -5.94 12.78 -2.50
CA PHE A 649 -6.53 14.11 -2.27
C PHE A 649 -7.08 14.26 -0.84
N SER A 650 -7.74 13.22 -0.33
CA SER A 650 -8.31 13.24 1.02
C SER A 650 -7.24 13.25 2.11
N ILE A 651 -6.15 12.48 1.93
CA ILE A 651 -4.99 12.47 2.83
C ILE A 651 -4.28 13.81 2.76
N SER A 652 -3.98 14.30 1.57
CA SER A 652 -3.27 15.58 1.38
C SER A 652 -4.04 16.73 2.03
N TYR A 653 -5.37 16.76 1.88
CA TYR A 653 -6.21 17.74 2.56
C TYR A 653 -6.18 17.61 4.09
N MET A 654 -6.11 16.39 4.62
CA MET A 654 -5.98 16.13 6.04
C MET A 654 -4.60 16.53 6.59
N SER A 655 -3.54 16.34 5.80
CA SER A 655 -2.19 16.85 6.08
C SER A 655 -2.20 18.37 6.22
N LEU A 656 -2.87 19.11 5.32
CA LEU A 656 -2.97 20.57 5.43
C LEU A 656 -3.66 21.05 6.70
N LYS A 657 -4.68 20.32 7.18
CA LYS A 657 -5.34 20.61 8.46
C LYS A 657 -4.38 20.39 9.62
N THR A 658 -3.69 19.25 9.63
CA THR A 658 -2.71 18.89 10.66
C THR A 658 -1.60 19.93 10.76
N ARG A 659 -1.13 20.43 9.61
CA ARG A 659 -0.08 21.44 9.54
C ARG A 659 -0.60 22.88 9.61
N LYS A 660 -1.91 23.06 9.81
CA LYS A 660 -2.59 24.36 9.97
C LYS A 660 -2.38 25.31 8.78
N LEU A 661 -2.10 24.78 7.59
CA LEU A 661 -1.75 25.55 6.39
C LEU A 661 -2.98 26.19 5.71
N ILE A 662 -4.19 25.76 6.08
CA ILE A 662 -5.47 26.25 5.51
C ILE A 662 -5.86 27.62 6.07
N LYS A 663 -5.41 27.98 7.28
CA LYS A 663 -6.02 29.04 8.08
C LYS A 663 -5.88 30.47 7.55
N ASN A 664 -4.98 30.75 6.61
CA ASN A 664 -4.73 32.15 6.20
C ASN A 664 -4.01 32.31 4.84
N LYS A 665 -4.27 31.46 3.85
CA LYS A 665 -3.53 31.53 2.57
C LYS A 665 -4.43 31.65 1.35
N ASN A 666 -3.93 32.44 0.39
CA ASN A 666 -4.44 32.55 -0.97
C ASN A 666 -4.78 31.15 -1.51
N PRO A 667 -5.97 30.93 -2.11
CA PRO A 667 -6.38 29.62 -2.63
C PRO A 667 -5.33 28.98 -3.54
N VAL A 668 -4.55 29.76 -4.29
CA VAL A 668 -3.45 29.26 -5.14
C VAL A 668 -2.39 28.51 -4.34
N VAL A 669 -2.06 28.99 -3.14
CA VAL A 669 -1.04 28.35 -2.28
C VAL A 669 -1.56 27.05 -1.69
N ILE A 670 -2.85 27.00 -1.32
CA ILE A 670 -3.52 25.78 -0.88
C ILE A 670 -3.49 24.74 -2.00
N TRP A 671 -3.82 25.13 -3.23
CA TRP A 671 -3.73 24.25 -4.40
C TRP A 671 -2.31 23.73 -4.62
N ARG A 672 -1.28 24.58 -4.51
CA ARG A 672 0.12 24.15 -4.62
C ARG A 672 0.46 23.07 -3.59
N PHE A 673 0.04 23.23 -2.34
CA PHE A 673 0.31 22.24 -1.29
C PHE A 673 -0.47 20.93 -1.45
N ILE A 674 -1.54 20.88 -2.26
CA ILE A 674 -2.26 19.65 -2.58
C ILE A 674 -1.68 18.99 -3.82
N ILE A 675 -1.40 19.77 -4.87
CA ILE A 675 -0.99 19.25 -6.18
C ILE A 675 0.37 18.57 -6.09
N VAL A 676 1.35 19.19 -5.41
CA VAL A 676 2.72 18.66 -5.34
C VAL A 676 2.76 17.23 -4.73
N PRO A 677 2.22 16.97 -3.52
CA PRO A 677 2.20 15.61 -2.97
C PRO A 677 1.43 14.62 -3.84
N VAL A 678 0.30 15.03 -4.41
CA VAL A 678 -0.54 14.15 -5.25
C VAL A 678 0.20 13.75 -6.54
N VAL A 679 0.90 14.67 -7.19
CA VAL A 679 1.70 14.37 -8.39
C VAL A 679 2.84 13.40 -8.07
N PHE A 680 3.57 13.61 -6.97
CA PHE A 680 4.62 12.68 -6.57
C PHE A 680 4.08 11.32 -6.11
N SER A 681 2.91 11.29 -5.46
CA SER A 681 2.21 10.04 -5.14
C SER A 681 1.81 9.27 -6.40
N LEU A 682 1.34 9.97 -7.43
CA LEU A 682 1.04 9.39 -8.74
C LEU A 682 2.27 8.78 -9.40
N ILE A 683 3.39 9.51 -9.43
CA ILE A 683 4.66 9.03 -10.00
C ILE A 683 5.07 7.73 -9.29
N ARG A 684 5.10 7.72 -7.96
CA ARG A 684 5.47 6.53 -7.18
C ARG A 684 4.49 5.38 -7.38
N SER A 685 3.19 5.66 -7.44
CA SER A 685 2.17 4.64 -7.68
C SER A 685 2.35 4.01 -9.07
N ALA A 686 2.74 4.80 -10.07
CA ALA A 686 3.06 4.32 -11.40
C ALA A 686 4.34 3.47 -11.41
N GLU A 687 5.41 3.91 -10.74
CA GLU A 687 6.66 3.15 -10.57
C GLU A 687 6.41 1.80 -9.88
N ASN A 688 5.73 1.79 -8.74
CA ASN A 688 5.42 0.57 -8.00
C ASN A 688 4.54 -0.39 -8.80
N LEU A 689 3.61 0.14 -9.58
CA LEU A 689 2.79 -0.66 -10.47
C LEU A 689 3.60 -1.24 -11.63
N SER A 690 4.50 -0.46 -12.22
CA SER A 690 5.43 -0.92 -13.26
C SER A 690 6.30 -2.07 -12.73
N LEU A 691 6.88 -1.94 -11.53
CA LEU A 691 7.60 -3.02 -10.85
C LEU A 691 6.72 -4.25 -10.63
N GLY A 692 5.48 -4.05 -10.18
CA GLY A 692 4.51 -5.12 -9.98
C GLY A 692 4.15 -5.86 -11.28
N ILE A 693 4.09 -5.15 -12.40
CA ILE A 693 3.80 -5.73 -13.72
C ILE A 693 4.98 -6.56 -14.22
N GLU A 694 6.21 -6.03 -14.14
CA GLU A 694 7.41 -6.74 -14.59
C GLU A 694 7.69 -8.01 -13.78
N THR A 695 7.57 -7.92 -12.46
CA THR A 695 7.79 -9.06 -11.54
C THR A 695 6.70 -10.13 -11.62
N LYS A 696 5.58 -9.86 -12.30
CA LYS A 696 4.55 -10.86 -12.65
C LYS A 696 4.85 -11.60 -13.95
N GLY A 697 5.87 -11.18 -14.70
CA GLY A 697 6.28 -11.82 -15.95
C GLY A 697 5.60 -11.25 -17.19
N MET A 698 5.09 -10.01 -17.12
CA MET A 698 4.53 -9.35 -18.30
C MET A 698 5.67 -8.86 -19.20
N VAL A 699 5.90 -9.56 -20.31
CA VAL A 699 6.89 -9.21 -21.35
C VAL A 699 6.16 -8.70 -22.58
N ILE A 700 6.66 -7.61 -23.16
CA ILE A 700 6.14 -7.03 -24.40
C ILE A 700 6.29 -8.02 -25.56
N GLY A 701 5.21 -8.27 -26.30
CA GLY A 701 5.21 -9.12 -27.49
C GLY A 701 5.10 -10.62 -27.22
N LYS A 702 5.08 -11.05 -25.94
CA LYS A 702 4.91 -12.46 -25.58
C LYS A 702 3.43 -12.81 -25.42
N LYS A 703 2.99 -13.89 -26.05
CA LYS A 703 1.61 -14.40 -25.93
C LYS A 703 1.34 -14.84 -24.48
N ARG A 704 0.11 -14.58 -24.01
CA ARG A 704 -0.39 -14.92 -22.68
C ARG A 704 -1.58 -15.85 -22.77
N THR A 705 -1.84 -16.58 -21.69
CA THR A 705 -2.98 -17.49 -21.60
C THR A 705 -4.28 -16.71 -21.39
N VAL A 706 -5.28 -16.90 -22.24
CA VAL A 706 -6.59 -16.26 -22.08
C VAL A 706 -7.47 -17.14 -21.20
N LEU A 707 -7.92 -16.62 -20.05
CA LEU A 707 -8.75 -17.37 -19.11
C LEU A 707 -10.25 -17.21 -19.41
N THR A 708 -10.69 -16.02 -19.84
CA THR A 708 -12.11 -15.72 -20.07
C THR A 708 -12.56 -15.93 -21.52
N GLU A 709 -13.82 -16.35 -21.67
CA GLU A 709 -14.51 -16.47 -22.94
C GLU A 709 -15.09 -15.13 -23.41
N ALA A 710 -14.37 -14.02 -23.24
CA ALA A 710 -14.80 -12.73 -23.77
C ALA A 710 -14.86 -12.81 -25.31
N SER A 711 -16.04 -13.09 -25.87
CA SER A 711 -16.34 -13.08 -27.30
C SER A 711 -17.14 -11.83 -27.64
N PHE A 712 -16.88 -11.24 -28.80
CA PHE A 712 -17.71 -10.14 -29.30
C PHE A 712 -19.09 -10.68 -29.66
N LYS A 713 -20.13 -10.14 -29.03
CA LYS A 713 -21.51 -10.43 -29.42
C LYS A 713 -21.90 -9.50 -30.57
N ILE A 714 -22.87 -9.92 -31.38
CA ILE A 714 -23.44 -9.09 -32.47
C ILE A 714 -23.94 -7.73 -31.94
N THR A 715 -24.47 -7.71 -30.71
CA THR A 715 -24.89 -6.48 -30.03
C THR A 715 -23.74 -5.50 -29.78
N ASP A 716 -22.53 -6.00 -29.52
CA ASP A 716 -21.35 -5.16 -29.30
C ASP A 716 -20.91 -4.49 -30.62
N TYR A 717 -20.95 -5.24 -31.73
CA TYR A 717 -20.68 -4.70 -33.07
C TYR A 717 -21.69 -3.63 -33.47
N MET A 718 -22.98 -3.88 -33.26
CA MET A 718 -24.04 -2.90 -33.53
C MET A 718 -23.84 -1.62 -32.70
N LEU A 719 -23.45 -1.75 -31.43
CA LEU A 719 -23.20 -0.60 -30.57
C LEU A 719 -21.94 0.18 -31.00
N CYS A 720 -20.87 -0.51 -31.40
CA CYS A 720 -19.68 0.13 -31.99
C CYS A 720 -20.02 0.86 -33.29
N VAL A 721 -20.77 0.25 -34.20
CA VAL A 721 -21.15 0.87 -35.48
C VAL A 721 -22.04 2.09 -35.26
N LEU A 722 -23.06 1.97 -34.41
CA LEU A 722 -23.91 3.09 -34.00
C LEU A 722 -23.08 4.21 -33.35
N TYR A 723 -22.10 3.85 -32.53
CA TYR A 723 -21.26 4.82 -31.85
C TYR A 723 -20.32 5.55 -32.82
N ILE A 724 -19.64 4.82 -33.69
CA ILE A 724 -18.70 5.38 -34.68
C ILE A 724 -19.45 6.26 -35.68
N SER A 725 -20.65 5.87 -36.11
CA SER A 725 -21.46 6.69 -37.02
C SER A 725 -21.90 8.00 -36.37
N VAL A 726 -22.39 7.97 -35.13
CA VAL A 726 -22.77 9.18 -34.37
C VAL A 726 -21.54 10.06 -34.08
N TYR A 727 -20.42 9.46 -33.68
CA TYR A 727 -19.17 10.19 -33.47
C TYR A 727 -18.72 10.89 -34.75
N THR A 728 -18.66 10.18 -35.87
CA THR A 728 -18.26 10.72 -37.17
C THR A 728 -19.19 11.85 -37.61
N PHE A 729 -20.51 11.69 -37.43
CA PHE A 729 -21.51 12.71 -37.72
C PHE A 729 -21.32 14.00 -36.89
N LEU A 730 -21.03 13.86 -35.60
CA LEU A 730 -20.72 15.00 -34.73
C LEU A 730 -19.39 15.69 -35.11
N MET A 731 -18.42 14.91 -35.58
CA MET A 731 -17.08 15.36 -35.95
C MET A 731 -17.04 16.11 -37.30
N THR A 732 -17.83 15.67 -38.29
CA THR A 732 -17.91 16.32 -39.62
C THR A 732 -18.79 17.57 -39.62
N GLY A 733 -19.29 18.00 -38.45
CA GLY A 733 -20.12 19.18 -38.33
C GLY A 733 -21.58 18.95 -38.72
N GLY A 734 -22.08 17.71 -38.67
CA GLY A 734 -23.47 17.37 -38.98
C GLY A 734 -24.51 18.18 -38.19
N ILE A 735 -24.14 18.73 -37.03
CA ILE A 735 -25.01 19.67 -36.29
C ILE A 735 -25.24 20.97 -37.07
N LYS A 736 -24.22 21.54 -37.75
CA LYS A 736 -24.42 22.70 -38.64
C LYS A 736 -25.37 22.38 -39.81
N TRP A 737 -25.50 21.11 -40.17
CA TRP A 737 -26.36 20.63 -41.25
C TRP A 737 -27.82 20.38 -40.79
N ILE A 738 -28.04 20.17 -39.49
CA ILE A 738 -29.38 20.02 -38.88
C ILE A 738 -29.93 21.36 -38.38
N THR A 739 -29.05 22.28 -37.96
CA THR A 739 -29.46 23.58 -37.40
C THR A 739 -29.53 24.72 -38.42
N ASN A 740 -28.99 24.52 -39.62
CA ASN A 740 -29.31 25.33 -40.81
C ASN A 740 -30.45 24.65 -41.56
#